data_AF-A0A1R3S1W0-F1
#
_entry.id   AF-A0A1R3S1W0-F1
#
_cell.length_a   1.000
_cell.length_b   1.000
_cell.length_c   1.000
_cell.angle_alpha   90.00
_cell.angle_beta   90.00
_cell.angle_gamma   90.00
#
_symmetry.space_group_name_H-M   'P 1'
#
loop_
_entity.id
_entity.type
_entity.pdbx_description
1 polymer ?
#
loop_
_entity_poly.entity_id
_entity_poly.type
_entity_poly.pdbx_seq_one_letter_code
_entity_poly.pdbx_strand_id
1 'polypeptide(L)'
;MDGHYRIVRTVVPGGGMASSDMHEFMPINDGKTALMTVYQQRQFDMSPWNVKSGMGWVMESVFQEVDVETNEVLFEWKSLDHVDPSDGYTWPSHTDTSGTGLDPRSPWDYFHINSVDKNEDGDYLISSRHTCAIYKISGKDGSIIWRLHGARPTFKNVNFSFSQQHDARWLSENSTHTLLSLYNNGFNGFNRTHEYSSGMLILIDHRDNTATQLHDYVPPGKNMISSSQGNMQVLENKNVFIGWGNNAYVSEHDEEGNVLLWGYLDKDRIMNYRAQKFEWEGNPTDVPALWAYSQSIDTFSPTTFYVSWNGATRVKFWRFYGATNSTGPFMLVKQVEKRGFETSYSAPNSYQWSYAEAVDVEGKVLGKSRTMFTFIPSIELQSHCGRESCENAPAYGLPGEQGAGPVIPPAGINTVPWIDPGHPEAHFDWGQTGSGSEQGESGSGTLRTAYTGSKGTAGRPSLPSLSLTSSSTTTTNNPSSSSAIDTPAATPNPLSATSASFAQSSSKSRNARHTRATSWTSAHDQSGLPSPADFSLSTSQQRRRRESNISLADVSEGSSGRYDDDDNDYPRDNMAVRNTSFDWGSGHARSRSHSYSQPQMSLLQPQELADSSAPRPRPAPVTWMSLPRKGQLALLGLCRVFDFLQIASLQAYMFYQLKSFDENLSDADVSTQAGILQGAFTAAQFATAIPWGRVADAEWGGRKFVLLVGLLGTSLSCLGVAFSTSFAQAVFWRSFGGAINGTVGIIRTMIAENVKEKKYHSRAFLILPIGFNIAALFGPVMGGMLADPVKAYPRLFGPDSSFGGADGVQWLVRYPYALPMLANTVFLSFAAACVAIGLEETLEACKGKPGLGVFSMRIFARGIRAVVPSSSPLYHRLPFADYDEEGPLLNRRDAAESYEMEEKATKSTRQSRTLPFRRIWTKNVLCTLLAQAFFDFQMGAFNNLWLLFLSTPRYDANDPASPVQRLPFIFTGGLGMLPQSVGFATAILGVIGMLLQFTIYPSINGRLGTAKSYQYFLTLFPLAYAFAPYIALAPSSAPPPGQANGGWVWFSIIVVLFLQVSARTFTLPTSIILLNNCSPHPSVLGTIHGIGQSVSSAFRTIGPIFSGSWYGYGLEMGMVGFAWWLIALVSVFGCVAAIFVYEGSGHEVFLPGEEEELRD
;
A
#
# COMPACT_ATOMS: atom_id res chain seq x y z
N MET A 1 -15.59 -5.63 -27.88
CA MET A 1 -14.39 -6.49 -28.03
C MET A 1 -14.34 -6.99 -29.48
N ASP A 2 -13.20 -7.50 -29.95
CA ASP A 2 -13.15 -8.21 -31.25
C ASP A 2 -13.58 -9.68 -31.09
N GLY A 3 -13.64 -10.42 -32.20
CA GLY A 3 -13.92 -11.87 -32.20
C GLY A 3 -12.88 -12.75 -31.49
N HIS A 4 -11.75 -12.17 -31.06
CA HIS A 4 -10.73 -12.82 -30.22
C HIS A 4 -10.84 -12.41 -28.74
N TYR A 5 -11.93 -11.74 -28.35
CA TYR A 5 -12.19 -11.17 -27.03
C TYR A 5 -11.16 -10.10 -26.59
N ARG A 6 -10.47 -9.46 -27.54
CA ARG A 6 -9.55 -8.35 -27.27
C ARG A 6 -10.33 -7.06 -27.06
N ILE A 7 -9.80 -6.20 -26.19
CA ILE A 7 -10.33 -4.86 -25.97
C ILE A 7 -9.96 -4.01 -27.20
N VAL A 8 -10.98 -3.61 -27.98
CA VAL A 8 -10.83 -2.72 -29.15
C VAL A 8 -10.85 -1.26 -28.71
N ARG A 9 -11.74 -0.94 -27.78
CA ARG A 9 -11.87 0.37 -27.14
C ARG A 9 -12.30 0.19 -25.69
N THR A 10 -11.80 1.06 -24.82
CA THR A 10 -12.33 1.25 -23.46
C THR A 10 -13.09 2.56 -23.46
N VAL A 11 -14.35 2.52 -23.03
CA VAL A 11 -15.23 3.69 -22.91
C VAL A 11 -15.30 4.07 -21.44
N VAL A 12 -15.25 5.35 -21.12
CA VAL A 12 -15.36 5.86 -19.74
C VAL A 12 -16.44 6.92 -19.61
N PRO A 13 -17.17 6.99 -18.48
CA PRO A 13 -18.09 8.07 -18.21
C PRO A 13 -17.31 9.39 -18.10
N GLY A 14 -17.82 10.44 -18.72
CA GLY A 14 -17.09 11.70 -18.86
C GLY A 14 -17.13 12.58 -17.61
N GLY A 15 -16.64 13.81 -17.75
CA GLY A 15 -16.77 14.85 -16.72
C GLY A 15 -15.99 14.66 -15.41
N GLY A 16 -15.26 13.55 -15.24
CA GLY A 16 -14.41 13.26 -14.07
C GLY A 16 -15.16 12.65 -12.88
N MET A 17 -16.24 11.93 -13.14
CA MET A 17 -17.06 11.25 -12.11
C MET A 17 -16.49 9.87 -11.73
N ALA A 18 -17.24 9.10 -10.96
CA ALA A 18 -16.82 7.80 -10.44
C ALA A 18 -16.67 6.73 -11.54
N SER A 19 -16.27 5.51 -11.15
CA SER A 19 -16.32 4.34 -12.02
C SER A 19 -17.66 4.25 -12.75
N SER A 20 -17.64 3.81 -14.00
CA SER A 20 -18.83 3.24 -14.64
C SER A 20 -19.45 2.19 -13.73
N ASP A 21 -20.76 2.23 -13.60
CA ASP A 21 -21.52 1.21 -12.93
C ASP A 21 -21.73 -0.01 -13.85
N MET A 22 -22.09 -1.17 -13.27
CA MET A 22 -22.28 -2.42 -14.01
C MET A 22 -23.72 -2.68 -14.45
N HIS A 23 -24.70 -1.86 -14.04
CA HIS A 23 -26.11 -2.16 -14.29
C HIS A 23 -26.53 -1.84 -15.73
N GLU A 24 -25.87 -0.90 -16.42
CA GLU A 24 -26.02 -0.72 -17.87
C GLU A 24 -24.72 -0.33 -18.59
N PHE A 25 -24.42 -1.05 -19.67
CA PHE A 25 -23.50 -0.62 -20.73
C PHE A 25 -24.05 -1.10 -22.08
N MET A 26 -24.66 -0.19 -22.83
CA MET A 26 -25.31 -0.53 -24.10
C MET A 26 -24.78 0.33 -25.25
N PRO A 27 -23.96 -0.23 -26.17
CA PRO A 27 -23.61 0.42 -27.42
C PRO A 27 -24.85 0.62 -28.30
N ILE A 28 -25.01 1.82 -28.83
CA ILE A 28 -26.10 2.28 -29.69
C ILE A 28 -25.55 3.07 -30.89
N ASN A 29 -26.35 3.33 -31.91
CA ASN A 29 -25.94 3.98 -33.17
C ASN A 29 -24.72 3.28 -33.81
N ASP A 30 -24.87 1.98 -34.11
CA ASP A 30 -23.80 1.09 -34.61
C ASP A 30 -22.56 1.00 -33.69
N GLY A 31 -22.71 1.35 -32.41
CA GLY A 31 -21.62 1.35 -31.43
C GLY A 31 -20.73 2.59 -31.46
N LYS A 32 -21.13 3.66 -32.17
CA LYS A 32 -20.48 4.99 -32.10
C LYS A 32 -20.70 5.67 -30.76
N THR A 33 -21.81 5.35 -30.09
CA THR A 33 -22.23 5.92 -28.81
C THR A 33 -22.62 4.81 -27.85
N ALA A 34 -22.55 5.04 -26.54
CA ALA A 34 -22.95 4.06 -25.54
C ALA A 34 -23.75 4.71 -24.40
N LEU A 35 -24.79 4.03 -23.93
CA LEU A 35 -25.48 4.34 -22.70
C LEU A 35 -24.73 3.70 -21.52
N MET A 36 -24.49 4.48 -20.46
CA MET A 36 -23.75 4.04 -19.27
C MET A 36 -24.43 4.54 -17.98
N THR A 37 -24.52 3.70 -16.95
CA THR A 37 -24.90 4.13 -15.58
C THR A 37 -23.69 4.62 -14.78
N VAL A 38 -23.94 5.57 -13.87
CA VAL A 38 -22.97 6.13 -12.93
C VAL A 38 -23.67 6.42 -11.60
N TYR A 39 -23.08 6.03 -10.48
CA TYR A 39 -23.60 6.35 -9.14
C TYR A 39 -22.77 7.43 -8.45
N GLN A 40 -23.43 8.43 -7.85
CA GLN A 40 -22.78 9.56 -7.19
C GLN A 40 -23.27 9.75 -5.74
N GLN A 41 -22.33 9.98 -4.84
CA GLN A 41 -22.62 10.19 -3.42
C GLN A 41 -22.89 11.68 -3.14
N ARG A 42 -24.11 12.03 -2.74
CA ARG A 42 -24.54 13.40 -2.50
C ARG A 42 -24.94 13.60 -1.04
N GLN A 43 -24.70 14.80 -0.51
CA GLN A 43 -25.29 15.22 0.76
C GLN A 43 -26.71 15.71 0.52
N PHE A 44 -27.65 15.29 1.36
CA PHE A 44 -29.07 15.60 1.22
C PHE A 44 -29.70 15.89 2.58
N ASP A 45 -30.78 16.69 2.61
CA ASP A 45 -31.56 16.87 3.84
C ASP A 45 -32.42 15.62 4.07
N MET A 46 -31.91 14.73 4.91
CA MET A 46 -32.60 13.50 5.30
C MET A 46 -33.41 13.64 6.60
N SER A 47 -33.68 14.88 7.05
CA SER A 47 -34.53 15.11 8.22
C SER A 47 -35.97 14.59 8.09
N PRO A 48 -36.60 14.45 6.89
CA PRO A 48 -37.87 13.74 6.74
C PRO A 48 -37.79 12.27 7.15
N TRP A 49 -36.70 11.58 6.80
CA TRP A 49 -36.40 10.19 7.21
C TRP A 49 -35.72 10.12 8.59
N ASN A 50 -35.97 11.12 9.44
CA ASN A 50 -35.52 11.24 10.82
C ASN A 50 -33.98 11.34 11.03
N VAL A 51 -33.19 11.54 9.98
CA VAL A 51 -31.76 11.83 10.09
C VAL A 51 -31.57 13.30 10.48
N LYS A 52 -31.59 13.58 11.79
CA LYS A 52 -31.64 14.94 12.36
C LYS A 52 -30.38 15.36 13.13
N SER A 53 -29.37 14.48 13.21
CA SER A 53 -28.10 14.72 13.91
C SER A 53 -26.99 15.32 13.03
N GLY A 54 -27.22 15.46 11.73
CA GLY A 54 -26.29 16.00 10.74
C GLY A 54 -26.83 15.84 9.32
N MET A 55 -26.06 16.25 8.31
CA MET A 55 -26.41 16.02 6.90
C MET A 55 -26.42 14.52 6.58
N GLY A 56 -27.50 14.05 5.95
CA GLY A 56 -27.59 12.70 5.41
C GLY A 56 -26.88 12.55 4.07
N TRP A 57 -26.79 11.31 3.61
CA TRP A 57 -26.14 10.94 2.36
C TRP A 57 -27.07 10.10 1.49
N VAL A 58 -27.21 10.47 0.22
CA VAL A 58 -28.05 9.80 -0.77
C VAL A 58 -27.20 9.38 -1.96
N MET A 59 -27.50 8.23 -2.55
CA MET A 59 -26.93 7.84 -3.83
C MET A 59 -27.78 8.44 -4.95
N GLU A 60 -27.24 9.44 -5.62
CA GLU A 60 -27.78 10.00 -6.86
C GLU A 60 -27.47 9.03 -7.99
N SER A 61 -28.51 8.55 -8.66
CA SER A 61 -28.36 7.71 -9.84
C SER A 61 -28.26 8.60 -11.07
N VAL A 62 -27.25 8.36 -11.90
CA VAL A 62 -26.98 9.12 -13.11
C VAL A 62 -26.86 8.16 -14.28
N PHE A 63 -27.31 8.56 -15.46
CA PHE A 63 -26.91 7.91 -16.69
C PHE A 63 -26.36 8.95 -17.68
N GLN A 64 -25.50 8.48 -18.57
CA GLN A 64 -24.91 9.26 -19.65
C GLN A 64 -25.08 8.54 -20.98
N GLU A 65 -25.20 9.31 -22.05
CA GLU A 65 -24.82 8.89 -23.40
C GLU A 65 -23.44 9.46 -23.71
N VAL A 66 -22.49 8.60 -24.04
CA VAL A 66 -21.12 8.98 -24.38
C VAL A 66 -20.74 8.53 -25.79
N ASP A 67 -19.95 9.35 -26.47
CA ASP A 67 -19.31 8.96 -27.73
C ASP A 67 -18.13 7.99 -27.46
N VAL A 68 -18.06 6.90 -28.21
CA VAL A 68 -17.16 5.76 -27.97
C VAL A 68 -15.73 6.03 -28.44
N GLU A 69 -15.56 6.89 -29.44
CA GLU A 69 -14.25 7.28 -29.96
C GLU A 69 -13.60 8.35 -29.07
N THR A 70 -14.35 9.38 -28.68
CA THR A 70 -13.84 10.56 -27.95
C THR A 70 -14.00 10.48 -26.44
N ASN A 71 -15.00 9.75 -25.92
CA ASN A 71 -15.52 9.83 -24.54
C ASN A 71 -16.16 11.21 -24.20
N GLU A 72 -16.64 11.95 -25.20
CA GLU A 72 -17.48 13.13 -24.97
C GLU A 72 -18.87 12.72 -24.46
N VAL A 73 -19.43 13.48 -23.51
CA VAL A 73 -20.78 13.25 -22.96
C VAL A 73 -21.79 14.00 -23.81
N LEU A 74 -22.59 13.26 -24.57
CA LEU A 74 -23.63 13.80 -25.44
C LEU A 74 -24.92 14.10 -24.68
N PHE A 75 -25.21 13.32 -23.63
CA PHE A 75 -26.35 13.52 -22.74
C PHE A 75 -26.02 13.07 -21.31
N GLU A 76 -26.60 13.73 -20.30
CA GLU A 76 -26.46 13.39 -18.88
C GLU A 76 -27.76 13.70 -18.13
N TRP A 77 -28.22 12.76 -17.31
CA TRP A 77 -29.45 12.89 -16.51
C TRP A 77 -29.23 12.42 -15.08
N LYS A 78 -29.75 13.16 -14.08
CA LYS A 78 -29.56 12.87 -12.65
C LYS A 78 -30.89 12.67 -11.94
N SER A 79 -31.00 11.60 -11.16
CA SER A 79 -32.25 11.25 -10.48
C SER A 79 -32.75 12.34 -9.53
N LEU A 80 -31.87 13.04 -8.83
CA LEU A 80 -32.26 14.07 -7.84
C LEU A 80 -32.79 15.37 -8.47
N ASP A 81 -32.50 15.65 -9.74
CA ASP A 81 -33.00 16.83 -10.45
C ASP A 81 -34.46 16.63 -10.94
N HIS A 82 -34.97 15.38 -10.94
CA HIS A 82 -36.26 15.02 -11.56
C HIS A 82 -37.18 14.09 -10.72
N VAL A 83 -36.65 13.37 -9.73
CA VAL A 83 -37.38 12.39 -8.91
C VAL A 83 -37.09 12.63 -7.42
N ASP A 84 -38.16 12.88 -6.66
CA ASP A 84 -38.10 13.11 -5.22
C ASP A 84 -37.82 11.79 -4.47
N PRO A 85 -36.89 11.75 -3.49
CA PRO A 85 -36.59 10.52 -2.75
C PRO A 85 -37.77 9.87 -2.02
N SER A 86 -38.86 10.60 -1.75
CA SER A 86 -40.09 10.04 -1.19
C SER A 86 -40.88 9.12 -2.15
N ASP A 87 -40.58 9.11 -3.46
CA ASP A 87 -41.13 8.13 -4.41
C ASP A 87 -40.53 6.71 -4.22
N GLY A 88 -39.48 6.56 -3.40
CA GLY A 88 -38.79 5.29 -3.15
C GLY A 88 -39.51 4.39 -2.13
N TYR A 89 -39.69 3.11 -2.47
CA TYR A 89 -40.20 2.07 -1.57
C TYR A 89 -39.09 1.36 -0.77
N THR A 90 -37.84 1.44 -1.23
CA THR A 90 -36.65 1.02 -0.46
C THR A 90 -36.20 2.18 0.44
N TRP A 91 -36.62 2.19 1.71
CA TRP A 91 -36.21 3.18 2.71
C TRP A 91 -34.75 3.00 3.20
N PRO A 92 -34.15 3.99 3.90
CA PRO A 92 -32.83 3.81 4.51
C PRO A 92 -32.80 2.65 5.51
N SER A 93 -31.76 1.83 5.47
CA SER A 93 -31.58 0.63 6.30
C SER A 93 -32.66 -0.46 6.13
N HIS A 94 -33.43 -0.44 5.02
CA HIS A 94 -34.54 -1.36 4.80
C HIS A 94 -34.14 -2.67 4.08
N THR A 95 -32.98 -2.68 3.42
CA THR A 95 -32.30 -3.87 2.86
C THR A 95 -30.78 -3.73 3.01
N ASP A 96 -30.03 -4.82 2.89
CA ASP A 96 -28.54 -4.79 2.89
C ASP A 96 -27.96 -3.88 1.80
N THR A 97 -28.66 -3.71 0.68
CA THR A 97 -28.26 -2.85 -0.45
C THR A 97 -28.75 -1.41 -0.34
N SER A 98 -29.74 -1.13 0.51
CA SER A 98 -30.38 0.20 0.61
C SER A 98 -29.46 1.30 1.13
N GLY A 99 -28.47 0.95 1.96
CA GLY A 99 -27.65 1.91 2.70
C GLY A 99 -28.42 2.62 3.83
N THR A 100 -27.69 3.11 4.83
CA THR A 100 -28.28 3.72 6.04
C THR A 100 -28.64 5.20 5.88
N GLY A 101 -28.04 5.88 4.91
CA GLY A 101 -28.11 7.33 4.73
C GLY A 101 -27.32 8.15 5.76
N LEU A 102 -26.66 7.51 6.73
CA LEU A 102 -25.98 8.19 7.84
C LEU A 102 -24.51 8.57 7.52
N ASP A 103 -23.88 7.88 6.57
CA ASP A 103 -22.46 8.09 6.22
C ASP A 103 -22.20 7.84 4.72
N PRO A 104 -21.15 8.45 4.13
CA PRO A 104 -20.88 8.34 2.69
C PRO A 104 -20.45 6.95 2.23
N ARG A 105 -20.15 5.99 3.12
CA ARG A 105 -19.93 4.57 2.74
C ARG A 105 -21.22 3.75 2.75
N SER A 106 -22.28 4.27 3.34
CA SER A 106 -23.61 3.69 3.37
C SER A 106 -24.67 4.75 3.01
N PRO A 107 -24.54 5.45 1.86
CA PRO A 107 -25.53 6.44 1.43
C PRO A 107 -26.84 5.72 1.10
N TRP A 108 -27.98 6.37 1.31
CA TRP A 108 -29.27 5.79 0.97
C TRP A 108 -29.48 5.78 -0.55
N ASP A 109 -29.56 4.59 -1.12
CA ASP A 109 -29.89 4.40 -2.53
C ASP A 109 -31.42 4.29 -2.69
N TYR A 110 -32.04 5.41 -3.08
CA TYR A 110 -33.49 5.55 -3.18
C TYR A 110 -34.05 5.18 -4.56
N PHE A 111 -33.21 5.16 -5.60
CA PHE A 111 -33.65 5.09 -7.00
C PHE A 111 -33.15 3.84 -7.71
N HIS A 112 -31.83 3.62 -7.75
CA HIS A 112 -31.16 2.45 -8.34
C HIS A 112 -31.61 2.11 -9.78
N ILE A 113 -30.82 2.53 -10.77
CA ILE A 113 -31.05 2.22 -12.19
C ILE A 113 -30.61 0.79 -12.49
N ASN A 114 -31.51 0.01 -13.08
CA ASN A 114 -31.30 -1.39 -13.46
C ASN A 114 -31.16 -1.62 -14.97
N SER A 115 -31.69 -0.69 -15.78
CA SER A 115 -31.49 -0.65 -17.22
C SER A 115 -31.75 0.75 -17.76
N VAL A 116 -31.10 1.07 -18.88
CA VAL A 116 -31.38 2.24 -19.70
C VAL A 116 -31.49 1.81 -21.16
N ASP A 117 -32.48 2.35 -21.87
CA ASP A 117 -32.75 2.12 -23.30
C ASP A 117 -33.00 3.47 -24.02
N LYS A 118 -32.96 3.50 -25.36
CA LYS A 118 -33.18 4.72 -26.18
C LYS A 118 -34.06 4.42 -27.40
N ASN A 119 -35.06 5.27 -27.67
CA ASN A 119 -35.96 5.13 -28.82
C ASN A 119 -35.49 5.92 -30.06
N GLU A 120 -36.19 5.75 -31.19
CA GLU A 120 -35.88 6.44 -32.45
C GLU A 120 -36.08 7.98 -32.39
N ASP A 121 -36.95 8.51 -31.51
CA ASP A 121 -37.10 9.95 -31.27
C ASP A 121 -35.92 10.57 -30.50
N GLY A 122 -35.05 9.73 -29.93
CA GLY A 122 -33.93 10.11 -29.07
C GLY A 122 -34.27 10.22 -27.58
N ASP A 123 -35.47 9.84 -27.16
CA ASP A 123 -35.89 9.77 -25.76
C ASP A 123 -35.39 8.48 -25.09
N TYR A 124 -35.28 8.49 -23.75
CA TYR A 124 -34.69 7.39 -22.97
C TYR A 124 -35.72 6.70 -22.06
N LEU A 125 -35.56 5.39 -21.85
CA LEU A 125 -36.32 4.58 -20.89
C LEU A 125 -35.41 4.20 -19.73
N ILE A 126 -35.86 4.40 -18.49
CA ILE A 126 -35.11 4.01 -17.28
C ILE A 126 -35.94 3.03 -16.46
N SER A 127 -35.36 1.88 -16.10
CA SER A 127 -35.90 1.01 -15.04
C SER A 127 -35.28 1.37 -13.68
N SER A 128 -36.12 1.73 -12.70
CA SER A 128 -35.71 2.00 -11.31
C SER A 128 -36.32 0.96 -10.37
N ARG A 129 -35.48 0.16 -9.70
CA ARG A 129 -35.96 -0.90 -8.81
C ARG A 129 -36.47 -0.40 -7.47
N HIS A 130 -35.87 0.65 -6.93
CA HIS A 130 -36.20 1.12 -5.57
C HIS A 130 -37.44 2.02 -5.54
N THR A 131 -37.84 2.62 -6.67
CA THR A 131 -39.16 3.24 -6.87
C THR A 131 -40.22 2.27 -7.43
N CYS A 132 -39.81 1.04 -7.80
CA CYS A 132 -40.65 0.05 -8.48
C CYS A 132 -41.38 0.63 -9.71
N ALA A 133 -40.66 1.38 -10.55
CA ALA A 133 -41.23 2.14 -11.66
C ALA A 133 -40.30 2.23 -12.88
N ILE A 134 -40.91 2.49 -14.04
CA ILE A 134 -40.22 2.75 -15.31
C ILE A 134 -40.56 4.18 -15.78
N TYR A 135 -39.56 4.90 -16.27
CA TYR A 135 -39.66 6.32 -16.61
C TYR A 135 -39.29 6.53 -18.09
N LYS A 136 -40.11 7.26 -18.86
CA LYS A 136 -39.66 7.82 -20.14
C LYS A 136 -39.17 9.26 -19.93
N ILE A 137 -37.95 9.54 -20.36
CA ILE A 137 -37.24 10.80 -20.22
C ILE A 137 -37.06 11.43 -21.60
N SER A 138 -37.34 12.73 -21.76
CA SER A 138 -37.10 13.37 -23.05
C SER A 138 -35.62 13.61 -23.31
N GLY A 139 -35.15 13.24 -24.50
CA GLY A 139 -33.77 13.45 -24.92
C GLY A 139 -33.38 14.90 -25.19
N LYS A 140 -34.34 15.84 -25.09
CA LYS A 140 -34.15 17.27 -25.40
C LYS A 140 -33.88 18.12 -24.17
N ASP A 141 -34.47 17.79 -23.02
CA ASP A 141 -34.40 18.58 -21.79
C ASP A 141 -34.32 17.76 -20.48
N GLY A 142 -34.32 16.42 -20.56
CA GLY A 142 -34.29 15.54 -19.38
C GLY A 142 -35.62 15.46 -18.61
N SER A 143 -36.69 16.09 -19.09
CA SER A 143 -38.01 16.03 -18.44
C SER A 143 -38.60 14.61 -18.45
N ILE A 144 -39.34 14.25 -17.40
CA ILE A 144 -40.06 12.97 -17.34
C ILE A 144 -41.36 13.13 -18.14
N ILE A 145 -41.46 12.44 -19.28
CA ILE A 145 -42.65 12.43 -20.15
C ILE A 145 -43.77 11.63 -19.48
N TRP A 146 -43.46 10.42 -19.01
CA TRP A 146 -44.41 9.57 -18.29
C TRP A 146 -43.73 8.62 -17.30
N ARG A 147 -44.52 8.09 -16.36
CA ARG A 147 -44.13 7.06 -15.40
C ARG A 147 -45.07 5.86 -15.49
N LEU A 148 -44.52 4.66 -15.64
CA LEU A 148 -45.24 3.40 -15.54
C LEU A 148 -45.00 2.80 -14.14
N HIS A 149 -46.07 2.48 -13.42
CA HIS A 149 -46.03 1.98 -12.04
C HIS A 149 -45.40 3.00 -11.04
N GLY A 150 -45.16 2.58 -9.80
CA GLY A 150 -44.55 3.37 -8.74
C GLY A 150 -45.52 4.27 -7.94
N ALA A 151 -44.96 5.23 -7.22
CA ALA A 151 -45.72 6.13 -6.34
C ALA A 151 -46.58 7.18 -7.08
N ARG A 152 -46.18 7.57 -8.29
CA ARG A 152 -46.83 8.62 -9.11
C ARG A 152 -46.97 8.21 -10.58
N PRO A 153 -47.73 7.13 -10.89
CA PRO A 153 -47.87 6.62 -12.25
C PRO A 153 -48.71 7.55 -13.13
N THR A 154 -48.34 7.66 -14.40
CA THR A 154 -49.14 8.31 -15.46
C THR A 154 -50.28 7.42 -15.91
N PHE A 155 -50.04 6.10 -15.98
CA PHE A 155 -50.99 5.12 -16.52
C PHE A 155 -51.66 4.32 -15.42
N LYS A 156 -52.93 3.97 -15.64
CA LYS A 156 -53.63 2.97 -14.81
C LYS A 156 -53.22 1.57 -15.28
N ASN A 157 -52.54 0.81 -14.41
CA ASN A 157 -52.22 -0.59 -14.67
C ASN A 157 -53.49 -1.46 -14.64
N VAL A 158 -53.57 -2.40 -15.58
CA VAL A 158 -54.70 -3.32 -15.77
C VAL A 158 -54.18 -4.75 -15.70
N ASN A 159 -54.67 -5.50 -14.71
CA ASN A 159 -54.38 -6.92 -14.46
C ASN A 159 -52.92 -7.29 -14.10
N PHE A 160 -52.03 -6.33 -13.86
CA PHE A 160 -50.65 -6.60 -13.40
C PHE A 160 -50.14 -5.60 -12.35
N SER A 161 -49.06 -6.00 -11.68
CA SER A 161 -48.14 -5.15 -10.94
C SER A 161 -46.71 -5.68 -11.14
N PHE A 162 -45.69 -4.89 -10.81
CA PHE A 162 -44.30 -5.36 -10.76
C PHE A 162 -43.54 -4.68 -9.63
N SER A 163 -42.38 -5.22 -9.26
CA SER A 163 -41.49 -4.56 -8.31
C SER A 163 -40.06 -5.04 -8.45
N GLN A 164 -39.11 -4.14 -8.18
CA GLN A 164 -37.67 -4.45 -8.18
C GLN A 164 -37.16 -4.92 -9.55
N GLN A 165 -37.82 -4.48 -10.62
CA GLN A 165 -37.72 -4.99 -11.97
C GLN A 165 -36.41 -4.61 -12.69
N HIS A 166 -35.90 -5.51 -13.53
CA HIS A 166 -34.67 -5.34 -14.33
C HIS A 166 -34.99 -5.38 -15.83
N ASP A 167 -34.05 -4.89 -16.63
CA ASP A 167 -34.05 -4.95 -18.11
C ASP A 167 -35.38 -4.55 -18.78
N ALA A 168 -35.87 -3.35 -18.45
CA ALA A 168 -36.94 -2.73 -19.24
C ALA A 168 -36.40 -2.33 -20.63
N ARG A 169 -37.08 -2.75 -21.68
CA ARG A 169 -36.71 -2.51 -23.09
C ARG A 169 -37.92 -2.10 -23.94
N TRP A 170 -37.69 -1.27 -24.96
CA TRP A 170 -38.65 -1.06 -26.03
C TRP A 170 -38.69 -2.25 -26.98
N LEU A 171 -39.91 -2.62 -27.42
CA LEU A 171 -40.12 -3.59 -28.51
C LEU A 171 -40.79 -2.95 -29.73
N SER A 172 -41.68 -1.98 -29.49
CA SER A 172 -42.16 -1.04 -30.52
C SER A 172 -42.81 0.18 -29.86
N GLU A 173 -42.84 1.31 -30.55
CA GLU A 173 -43.51 2.52 -30.09
C GLU A 173 -44.16 3.25 -31.28
N ASN A 174 -45.29 3.90 -31.03
CA ASN A 174 -45.94 4.83 -31.95
C ASN A 174 -46.73 5.89 -31.15
N SER A 175 -47.30 6.87 -31.84
CA SER A 175 -48.04 8.00 -31.24
C SER A 175 -49.32 7.64 -30.46
N THR A 176 -49.65 6.35 -30.33
CA THR A 176 -50.83 5.86 -29.59
C THR A 176 -50.49 4.73 -28.61
N HIS A 177 -49.50 3.90 -28.91
CA HIS A 177 -49.15 2.73 -28.12
C HIS A 177 -47.62 2.56 -27.97
N THR A 178 -47.19 2.10 -26.79
CA THR A 178 -45.82 1.63 -26.54
C THR A 178 -45.87 0.18 -26.06
N LEU A 179 -45.07 -0.71 -26.67
CA LEU A 179 -44.89 -2.09 -26.23
C LEU A 179 -43.49 -2.25 -25.61
N LEU A 180 -43.46 -2.75 -24.37
CA LEU A 180 -42.25 -2.95 -23.58
C LEU A 180 -42.10 -4.42 -23.14
N SER A 181 -40.87 -4.89 -22.99
CA SER A 181 -40.54 -6.05 -22.14
C SER A 181 -39.87 -5.60 -20.83
N LEU A 182 -40.02 -6.38 -19.77
CA LEU A 182 -39.24 -6.27 -18.53
C LEU A 182 -39.08 -7.62 -17.84
N TYR A 183 -38.16 -7.72 -16.88
CA TYR A 183 -38.07 -8.83 -15.94
C TYR A 183 -38.53 -8.39 -14.54
N ASN A 184 -39.64 -8.98 -14.05
CA ASN A 184 -40.20 -8.70 -12.73
C ASN A 184 -39.60 -9.66 -11.69
N ASN A 185 -38.83 -9.12 -10.75
CA ASN A 185 -38.22 -9.88 -9.67
C ASN A 185 -39.23 -10.29 -8.59
N GLY A 186 -40.16 -9.38 -8.23
CA GLY A 186 -41.18 -9.66 -7.21
C GLY A 186 -40.64 -9.85 -5.77
N PHE A 187 -39.35 -9.62 -5.54
CA PHE A 187 -38.65 -9.83 -4.27
C PHE A 187 -37.39 -8.95 -4.20
N ASN A 188 -36.98 -8.54 -3.00
CA ASN A 188 -35.72 -7.81 -2.75
C ASN A 188 -34.81 -8.44 -1.68
N GLY A 189 -35.07 -9.69 -1.28
CA GLY A 189 -34.40 -10.35 -0.15
C GLY A 189 -35.18 -10.25 1.17
N PHE A 190 -35.97 -9.18 1.35
CA PHE A 190 -36.65 -8.87 2.62
C PHE A 190 -38.18 -8.86 2.50
N ASN A 191 -38.69 -8.21 1.45
CA ASN A 191 -40.12 -8.11 1.13
C ASN A 191 -40.41 -8.83 -0.19
N ARG A 192 -41.43 -9.70 -0.18
CA ARG A 192 -41.88 -10.52 -1.31
C ARG A 192 -43.27 -10.07 -1.72
N THR A 193 -43.38 -9.53 -2.94
CA THR A 193 -44.63 -9.00 -3.51
C THR A 193 -45.31 -10.00 -4.44
N HIS A 194 -44.57 -10.97 -4.99
CA HIS A 194 -45.07 -11.99 -5.91
C HIS A 194 -44.65 -13.41 -5.47
N GLU A 195 -45.36 -14.44 -5.96
CA GLU A 195 -45.01 -15.83 -5.70
C GLU A 195 -43.79 -16.30 -6.51
N TYR A 196 -43.57 -15.74 -7.69
CA TYR A 196 -42.47 -16.07 -8.60
C TYR A 196 -41.94 -14.80 -9.28
N SER A 197 -40.73 -14.86 -9.85
CA SER A 197 -40.27 -13.87 -10.83
C SER A 197 -40.78 -14.25 -12.22
N SER A 198 -40.94 -13.28 -13.13
CA SER A 198 -41.37 -13.55 -14.51
C SER A 198 -40.87 -12.51 -15.52
N GLY A 199 -40.77 -12.92 -16.79
CA GLY A 199 -40.67 -11.97 -17.90
C GLY A 199 -42.06 -11.43 -18.24
N MET A 200 -42.21 -10.13 -18.48
CA MET A 200 -43.51 -9.51 -18.75
C MET A 200 -43.49 -8.71 -20.07
N LEU A 201 -44.56 -8.83 -20.85
CA LEU A 201 -44.88 -7.93 -21.95
C LEU A 201 -45.97 -6.95 -21.52
N ILE A 202 -45.71 -5.65 -21.65
CA ILE A 202 -46.64 -4.58 -21.25
C ILE A 202 -46.93 -3.67 -22.44
N LEU A 203 -48.21 -3.51 -22.75
CA LEU A 203 -48.73 -2.55 -23.72
C LEU A 203 -49.29 -1.33 -22.99
N ILE A 204 -48.77 -0.15 -23.33
CA ILE A 204 -49.28 1.15 -22.88
C ILE A 204 -50.15 1.74 -23.99
N ASP A 205 -51.35 2.22 -23.65
CA ASP A 205 -52.19 3.06 -24.52
C ASP A 205 -52.18 4.51 -23.99
N HIS A 206 -51.66 5.43 -24.82
CA HIS A 206 -51.50 6.86 -24.50
C HIS A 206 -52.78 7.69 -24.66
N ARG A 207 -53.83 7.14 -25.27
CA ARG A 207 -55.15 7.79 -25.41
C ARG A 207 -55.98 7.55 -24.17
N ASP A 208 -56.13 6.28 -23.79
CA ASP A 208 -56.93 5.87 -22.63
C ASP A 208 -56.15 5.97 -21.31
N ASN A 209 -54.85 6.26 -21.37
CA ASN A 209 -53.92 6.35 -20.23
C ASN A 209 -53.93 5.07 -19.37
N THR A 210 -53.88 3.92 -20.05
CA THR A 210 -53.83 2.60 -19.41
C THR A 210 -52.58 1.85 -19.81
N ALA A 211 -52.14 0.95 -18.94
CA ALA A 211 -51.12 -0.05 -19.26
C ALA A 211 -51.72 -1.44 -18.97
N THR A 212 -51.50 -2.41 -19.86
CA THR A 212 -52.04 -3.77 -19.76
C THR A 212 -50.91 -4.77 -19.99
N GLN A 213 -50.83 -5.81 -19.16
CA GLN A 213 -49.93 -6.93 -19.41
C GLN A 213 -50.51 -7.81 -20.51
N LEU A 214 -49.74 -8.04 -21.59
CA LEU A 214 -50.09 -8.97 -22.66
C LEU A 214 -49.66 -10.40 -22.34
N HIS A 215 -48.53 -10.58 -21.65
CA HIS A 215 -47.98 -11.91 -21.36
C HIS A 215 -47.19 -11.96 -20.03
N ASP A 216 -47.23 -13.12 -19.36
CA ASP A 216 -46.49 -13.47 -18.13
C ASP A 216 -45.68 -14.74 -18.40
N TYR A 217 -44.37 -14.62 -18.63
CA TYR A 217 -43.46 -15.74 -18.88
C TYR A 217 -42.93 -16.29 -17.56
N VAL A 218 -43.51 -17.41 -17.12
CA VAL A 218 -43.33 -17.99 -15.79
C VAL A 218 -42.29 -19.12 -15.77
N PRO A 219 -41.57 -19.34 -14.65
CA PRO A 219 -40.66 -20.46 -14.52
C PRO A 219 -41.42 -21.80 -14.41
N PRO A 220 -40.84 -22.95 -14.81
CA PRO A 220 -41.46 -24.26 -14.71
C PRO A 220 -41.95 -24.55 -13.29
N GLY A 221 -43.24 -24.88 -13.15
CA GLY A 221 -43.84 -25.16 -11.84
C GLY A 221 -43.97 -23.95 -10.91
N LYS A 222 -43.74 -22.71 -11.40
CA LYS A 222 -43.92 -21.44 -10.66
C LYS A 222 -43.17 -21.36 -9.32
N ASN A 223 -42.03 -22.04 -9.21
CA ASN A 223 -41.32 -22.28 -7.95
C ASN A 223 -40.05 -21.44 -7.73
N MET A 224 -39.70 -20.54 -8.66
CA MET A 224 -38.46 -19.76 -8.61
C MET A 224 -38.74 -18.26 -8.46
N ILE A 225 -37.95 -17.61 -7.60
CA ILE A 225 -38.01 -16.17 -7.34
C ILE A 225 -36.61 -15.61 -7.08
N SER A 226 -36.32 -14.45 -7.64
CA SER A 226 -34.98 -13.83 -7.69
C SER A 226 -35.01 -12.45 -7.01
N SER A 227 -34.22 -12.25 -5.95
CA SER A 227 -34.13 -10.98 -5.19
C SER A 227 -33.44 -9.84 -5.94
N SER A 228 -32.70 -10.17 -7.00
CA SER A 228 -31.99 -9.21 -7.84
C SER A 228 -31.62 -9.83 -9.19
N GLN A 229 -31.20 -8.98 -10.12
CA GLN A 229 -30.69 -9.35 -11.44
C GLN A 229 -31.75 -10.02 -12.33
N GLY A 230 -31.35 -10.36 -13.56
CA GLY A 230 -32.19 -11.04 -14.54
C GLY A 230 -32.68 -10.12 -15.64
N ASN A 231 -33.18 -10.71 -16.72
CA ASN A 231 -33.59 -10.00 -17.92
C ASN A 231 -34.50 -10.83 -18.83
N MET A 232 -35.15 -10.17 -19.79
CA MET A 232 -36.00 -10.78 -20.80
C MET A 232 -35.63 -10.24 -22.18
N GLN A 233 -35.21 -11.11 -23.09
CA GLN A 233 -34.91 -10.79 -24.47
C GLN A 233 -35.94 -11.46 -25.39
N VAL A 234 -36.68 -10.67 -26.18
CA VAL A 234 -37.48 -11.21 -27.29
C VAL A 234 -36.55 -11.43 -28.49
N LEU A 235 -36.64 -12.58 -29.13
CA LEU A 235 -35.82 -12.98 -30.29
C LEU A 235 -36.55 -12.71 -31.61
N GLU A 236 -35.82 -12.70 -32.73
CA GLU A 236 -36.39 -12.44 -34.08
C GLU A 236 -37.48 -13.42 -34.49
N ASN A 237 -37.40 -14.68 -34.02
CA ASN A 237 -38.44 -15.69 -34.21
C ASN A 237 -39.59 -15.60 -33.19
N LYS A 238 -39.67 -14.49 -32.45
CA LYS A 238 -40.57 -14.19 -31.32
C LYS A 238 -40.43 -15.05 -30.06
N ASN A 239 -39.54 -16.05 -30.04
CA ASN A 239 -39.23 -16.76 -28.80
C ASN A 239 -38.73 -15.78 -27.74
N VAL A 240 -38.98 -16.08 -26.46
CA VAL A 240 -38.52 -15.27 -25.33
C VAL A 240 -37.42 -16.00 -24.58
N PHE A 241 -36.23 -15.39 -24.54
CA PHE A 241 -35.08 -15.86 -23.77
C PHE A 241 -34.99 -15.11 -22.44
N ILE A 242 -34.86 -15.84 -21.32
CA ILE A 242 -34.88 -15.26 -19.96
C ILE A 242 -33.63 -15.69 -19.20
N GLY A 243 -32.93 -14.69 -18.64
CA GLY A 243 -31.92 -14.89 -17.61
C GLY A 243 -32.55 -14.68 -16.24
N TRP A 244 -32.51 -15.69 -15.37
CA TRP A 244 -33.25 -15.67 -14.10
C TRP A 244 -32.52 -15.00 -12.92
N GLY A 245 -31.49 -14.21 -13.21
CA GLY A 245 -30.83 -13.31 -12.26
C GLY A 245 -29.95 -14.01 -11.23
N ASN A 246 -30.13 -13.70 -9.95
CA ASN A 246 -29.34 -14.31 -8.88
C ASN A 246 -29.52 -15.84 -8.79
N ASN A 247 -30.54 -16.42 -9.44
CA ASN A 247 -30.64 -17.84 -9.73
C ASN A 247 -30.00 -18.07 -11.11
N ALA A 248 -28.88 -18.80 -11.19
CA ALA A 248 -28.08 -18.95 -12.42
C ALA A 248 -28.67 -19.90 -13.49
N TYR A 249 -29.99 -19.77 -13.70
CA TYR A 249 -30.79 -20.46 -14.70
C TYR A 249 -30.99 -19.59 -15.95
N VAL A 250 -31.25 -20.26 -17.07
CA VAL A 250 -31.66 -19.65 -18.35
C VAL A 250 -32.79 -20.45 -18.97
N SER A 251 -33.70 -19.80 -19.68
CA SER A 251 -34.75 -20.47 -20.43
C SER A 251 -35.06 -19.83 -21.77
N GLU A 252 -35.70 -20.60 -22.63
CA GLU A 252 -36.31 -20.14 -23.87
C GLU A 252 -37.76 -20.60 -23.92
N HIS A 253 -38.66 -19.70 -24.32
CA HIS A 253 -40.10 -19.93 -24.42
C HIS A 253 -40.58 -19.62 -25.84
N ASP A 254 -41.68 -20.22 -26.28
CA ASP A 254 -42.40 -19.80 -27.50
C ASP A 254 -43.25 -18.53 -27.27
N GLU A 255 -43.95 -18.05 -28.30
CA GLU A 255 -44.79 -16.84 -28.23
C GLU A 255 -45.92 -16.99 -27.18
N GLU A 256 -46.41 -18.22 -27.00
CA GLU A 256 -47.42 -18.62 -26.01
C GLU A 256 -46.87 -18.92 -24.60
N GLY A 257 -45.55 -18.88 -24.40
CA GLY A 257 -44.88 -19.04 -23.11
C GLY A 257 -44.53 -20.47 -22.68
N ASN A 258 -44.76 -21.49 -23.50
CA ASN A 258 -44.33 -22.86 -23.22
C ASN A 258 -42.79 -22.95 -23.23
N VAL A 259 -42.22 -23.75 -22.32
CA VAL A 259 -40.77 -23.84 -22.14
C VAL A 259 -40.16 -24.75 -23.21
N LEU A 260 -39.37 -24.16 -24.12
CA LEU A 260 -38.60 -24.84 -25.15
C LEU A 260 -37.21 -25.28 -24.64
N LEU A 261 -36.61 -24.49 -23.76
CA LEU A 261 -35.30 -24.74 -23.14
C LEU A 261 -35.36 -24.43 -21.64
N TRP A 262 -34.78 -25.30 -20.83
CA TRP A 262 -34.47 -25.04 -19.42
C TRP A 262 -33.03 -25.47 -19.11
N GLY A 263 -32.21 -24.53 -18.64
CA GLY A 263 -30.80 -24.77 -18.33
C GLY A 263 -30.32 -24.01 -17.10
N TYR A 264 -29.18 -24.41 -16.57
CA TYR A 264 -28.48 -23.72 -15.49
C TYR A 264 -26.96 -23.87 -15.66
N LEU A 265 -26.21 -22.93 -15.10
CA LEU A 265 -24.74 -22.95 -15.08
C LEU A 265 -24.22 -23.63 -13.81
N ASP A 266 -24.77 -23.23 -12.67
CA ASP A 266 -24.66 -23.86 -11.34
C ASP A 266 -26.01 -23.62 -10.62
N LYS A 267 -26.27 -24.27 -9.48
CA LYS A 267 -27.52 -24.12 -8.73
C LYS A 267 -27.41 -23.27 -7.47
N ASP A 268 -26.25 -23.27 -6.84
CA ASP A 268 -26.10 -22.87 -5.43
C ASP A 268 -24.94 -21.87 -5.22
N ARG A 269 -23.99 -21.77 -6.16
CA ARG A 269 -22.69 -21.09 -5.97
C ARG A 269 -22.48 -19.84 -6.81
N ILE A 270 -23.20 -19.68 -7.92
CA ILE A 270 -23.00 -18.56 -8.85
C ILE A 270 -24.32 -17.82 -9.13
N MET A 271 -24.20 -16.58 -9.61
CA MET A 271 -25.32 -15.70 -9.98
C MET A 271 -25.16 -15.29 -11.45
N ASN A 272 -26.26 -15.03 -12.16
CA ASN A 272 -26.25 -14.72 -13.59
C ASN A 272 -26.89 -13.34 -13.84
N TYR A 273 -26.06 -12.29 -13.96
CA TYR A 273 -26.55 -10.91 -13.93
C TYR A 273 -27.57 -10.59 -15.05
N ARG A 274 -27.25 -10.95 -16.29
CA ARG A 274 -28.14 -10.99 -17.45
C ARG A 274 -27.67 -12.12 -18.37
N ALA A 275 -28.61 -12.83 -19.01
CA ALA A 275 -28.35 -13.80 -20.06
C ALA A 275 -28.92 -13.30 -21.39
N GLN A 276 -28.11 -13.33 -22.45
CA GLN A 276 -28.53 -12.94 -23.79
C GLN A 276 -28.18 -14.05 -24.80
N LYS A 277 -28.96 -14.14 -25.87
CA LYS A 277 -28.81 -15.11 -26.96
C LYS A 277 -28.69 -14.36 -28.29
N PHE A 278 -27.59 -14.60 -28.98
CA PHE A 278 -27.25 -14.02 -30.29
C PHE A 278 -26.57 -15.09 -31.16
N GLU A 279 -26.35 -14.80 -32.43
CA GLU A 279 -25.41 -15.53 -33.28
C GLU A 279 -24.03 -14.84 -33.24
N TRP A 280 -22.96 -15.57 -32.90
CA TRP A 280 -21.58 -15.00 -32.91
C TRP A 280 -20.48 -16.04 -33.18
N GLU A 281 -19.45 -15.63 -33.91
CA GLU A 281 -18.18 -16.38 -34.03
C GLU A 281 -17.19 -15.88 -32.97
N GLY A 282 -16.76 -16.78 -32.08
CA GLY A 282 -15.76 -16.50 -31.04
C GLY A 282 -14.53 -17.39 -31.18
N ASN A 283 -13.35 -16.76 -31.25
CA ASN A 283 -12.05 -17.39 -31.44
C ASN A 283 -11.05 -16.94 -30.34
N PRO A 284 -11.21 -17.40 -29.09
CA PRO A 284 -10.42 -16.92 -27.94
C PRO A 284 -8.91 -17.18 -28.10
N THR A 285 -8.10 -16.29 -27.52
CA THR A 285 -6.63 -16.37 -27.63
C THR A 285 -5.94 -17.35 -26.68
N ASP A 286 -6.63 -17.80 -25.62
CA ASP A 286 -6.10 -18.87 -24.76
C ASP A 286 -6.38 -20.25 -25.38
N VAL A 287 -5.74 -21.29 -24.87
CA VAL A 287 -5.88 -22.66 -25.36
C VAL A 287 -7.04 -23.42 -24.69
N PRO A 288 -7.53 -24.53 -25.27
CA PRO A 288 -8.45 -25.43 -24.59
C PRO A 288 -7.93 -25.86 -23.21
N ALA A 289 -8.79 -25.77 -22.20
CA ALA A 289 -8.51 -26.29 -20.87
C ALA A 289 -8.77 -27.81 -20.86
N LEU A 290 -7.79 -28.59 -20.44
CA LEU A 290 -7.89 -30.04 -20.28
C LEU A 290 -7.53 -30.43 -18.85
N TRP A 291 -8.41 -31.16 -18.19
CA TRP A 291 -8.09 -31.97 -17.02
C TRP A 291 -8.15 -33.46 -17.40
N ALA A 292 -7.29 -34.27 -16.78
CA ALA A 292 -7.22 -35.70 -17.03
C ALA A 292 -7.02 -36.44 -15.71
N TYR A 293 -7.82 -37.48 -15.48
CA TYR A 293 -7.85 -38.29 -14.27
C TYR A 293 -7.72 -39.78 -14.60
N SER A 294 -6.98 -40.54 -13.80
CA SER A 294 -7.02 -42.01 -13.83
C SER A 294 -6.83 -42.57 -12.43
N GLN A 295 -7.56 -43.64 -12.07
CA GLN A 295 -7.54 -44.16 -10.70
C GLN A 295 -6.21 -44.86 -10.36
N SER A 296 -5.49 -45.44 -11.32
CA SER A 296 -4.20 -46.12 -11.09
C SER A 296 -3.23 -45.90 -12.24
N ILE A 297 -1.95 -46.17 -11.99
CA ILE A 297 -0.88 -46.20 -12.99
C ILE A 297 -0.91 -47.47 -13.88
N ASP A 298 -1.71 -48.47 -13.52
CA ASP A 298 -1.88 -49.71 -14.29
C ASP A 298 -2.31 -49.45 -15.73
N THR A 299 -1.76 -50.17 -16.71
CA THR A 299 -2.02 -49.94 -18.16
C THR A 299 -3.49 -50.04 -18.57
N PHE A 300 -4.31 -50.75 -17.78
CA PHE A 300 -5.74 -50.96 -17.98
C PHE A 300 -6.62 -50.15 -17.01
N SER A 301 -6.06 -49.18 -16.28
CA SER A 301 -6.87 -48.21 -15.54
C SER A 301 -7.45 -47.18 -16.52
N PRO A 302 -8.74 -46.84 -16.45
CA PRO A 302 -9.33 -45.89 -17.40
C PRO A 302 -8.78 -44.48 -17.19
N THR A 303 -8.58 -43.73 -18.28
CA THR A 303 -8.26 -42.29 -18.23
C THR A 303 -9.49 -41.50 -18.63
N THR A 304 -10.02 -40.68 -17.72
CA THR A 304 -11.12 -39.75 -18.00
C THR A 304 -10.56 -38.38 -18.33
N PHE A 305 -10.93 -37.86 -19.49
CA PHE A 305 -10.59 -36.52 -19.95
C PHE A 305 -11.80 -35.59 -19.77
N TYR A 306 -11.56 -34.36 -19.32
CA TYR A 306 -12.54 -33.28 -19.23
C TYR A 306 -11.98 -32.08 -19.99
N VAL A 307 -12.66 -31.63 -21.05
CA VAL A 307 -12.18 -30.52 -21.90
C VAL A 307 -13.26 -29.47 -22.12
N SER A 308 -12.88 -28.21 -21.96
CA SER A 308 -13.70 -27.03 -22.25
C SER A 308 -12.83 -25.92 -22.85
N TRP A 309 -13.45 -24.98 -23.56
CA TRP A 309 -12.75 -23.82 -24.13
C TRP A 309 -13.71 -22.63 -24.17
N ASN A 310 -13.57 -21.75 -23.18
CA ASN A 310 -14.52 -20.65 -22.98
C ASN A 310 -14.45 -19.64 -24.13
N GLY A 311 -15.61 -19.20 -24.62
CA GLY A 311 -15.72 -18.30 -25.76
C GLY A 311 -15.51 -18.92 -27.15
N ALA A 312 -15.07 -20.18 -27.27
CA ALA A 312 -14.82 -20.83 -28.56
C ALA A 312 -16.10 -21.45 -29.16
N THR A 313 -16.75 -20.77 -30.11
CA THR A 313 -18.04 -21.22 -30.66
C THR A 313 -17.92 -22.25 -31.78
N ARG A 314 -16.80 -22.27 -32.53
CA ARG A 314 -16.59 -23.14 -33.71
C ARG A 314 -16.21 -24.60 -33.43
N VAL A 315 -16.00 -24.99 -32.18
CA VAL A 315 -15.54 -26.35 -31.86
C VAL A 315 -16.67 -27.35 -32.07
N LYS A 316 -16.57 -28.20 -33.11
CA LYS A 316 -17.51 -29.31 -33.33
C LYS A 316 -17.02 -30.60 -32.71
N PHE A 317 -15.72 -30.86 -32.75
CA PHE A 317 -15.11 -32.09 -32.23
C PHE A 317 -13.90 -31.83 -31.34
N TRP A 318 -13.69 -32.74 -30.40
CA TRP A 318 -12.51 -32.86 -29.57
C TRP A 318 -11.71 -34.10 -29.96
N ARG A 319 -10.41 -33.97 -30.21
CA ARG A 319 -9.48 -35.11 -30.38
C ARG A 319 -8.60 -35.24 -29.14
N PHE A 320 -8.71 -36.33 -28.40
CA PHE A 320 -7.88 -36.61 -27.24
C PHE A 320 -6.64 -37.42 -27.63
N TYR A 321 -5.48 -37.02 -27.14
CA TYR A 321 -4.19 -37.65 -27.38
C TYR A 321 -3.52 -38.03 -26.06
N GLY A 322 -2.87 -39.19 -26.03
CA GLY A 322 -2.23 -39.74 -24.83
C GLY A 322 -0.86 -40.36 -25.11
N ALA A 323 0.02 -40.31 -24.12
CA ALA A 323 1.37 -40.88 -24.12
C ALA A 323 1.76 -41.40 -22.73
N THR A 324 2.81 -42.22 -22.68
CA THR A 324 3.48 -42.65 -21.44
C THR A 324 4.62 -41.73 -21.01
N ASN A 325 5.06 -40.79 -21.86
CA ASN A 325 6.17 -39.88 -21.58
C ASN A 325 5.87 -38.47 -22.11
N SER A 326 6.45 -37.43 -21.48
CA SER A 326 6.17 -36.02 -21.77
C SER A 326 6.57 -35.61 -23.19
N THR A 327 7.63 -36.22 -23.73
CA THR A 327 8.12 -36.02 -25.11
C THR A 327 7.39 -36.88 -26.16
N GLY A 328 6.45 -37.73 -25.74
CA GLY A 328 5.70 -38.64 -26.61
C GLY A 328 6.42 -39.97 -26.87
N PRO A 329 6.07 -40.69 -27.95
CA PRO A 329 5.08 -40.33 -28.97
C PRO A 329 3.66 -40.28 -28.41
N PHE A 330 2.86 -39.31 -28.87
CA PHE A 330 1.45 -39.17 -28.51
C PHE A 330 0.57 -39.85 -29.55
N MET A 331 -0.33 -40.74 -29.09
CA MET A 331 -1.29 -41.44 -29.93
C MET A 331 -2.68 -40.80 -29.82
N LEU A 332 -3.40 -40.73 -30.94
CA LEU A 332 -4.82 -40.34 -30.93
C LEU A 332 -5.63 -41.42 -30.22
N VAL A 333 -6.27 -41.06 -29.10
CA VAL A 333 -7.11 -41.96 -28.30
C VAL A 333 -8.52 -42.00 -28.87
N LYS A 334 -9.16 -40.84 -29.09
CA LYS A 334 -10.52 -40.73 -29.62
C LYS A 334 -10.84 -39.35 -30.18
N GLN A 335 -11.70 -39.29 -31.20
CA GLN A 335 -12.44 -38.08 -31.57
C GLN A 335 -13.88 -38.17 -31.02
N VAL A 336 -14.36 -37.10 -30.36
CA VAL A 336 -15.65 -36.99 -29.66
C VAL A 336 -16.36 -35.71 -30.13
N GLU A 337 -17.69 -35.70 -30.16
CA GLU A 337 -18.51 -34.53 -30.52
C GLU A 337 -18.73 -33.60 -29.31
N LYS A 338 -18.56 -32.29 -29.47
CA LYS A 338 -18.92 -31.29 -28.45
C LYS A 338 -20.44 -31.13 -28.39
N ARG A 339 -21.03 -31.34 -27.21
CA ARG A 339 -22.49 -31.28 -26.97
C ARG A 339 -22.94 -30.27 -25.92
N GLY A 340 -22.00 -29.68 -25.18
CA GLY A 340 -22.25 -28.67 -24.15
C GLY A 340 -21.11 -27.66 -24.07
N PHE A 341 -20.95 -27.02 -22.90
CA PHE A 341 -19.77 -26.20 -22.60
C PHE A 341 -18.52 -27.09 -22.44
N GLU A 342 -18.56 -27.98 -21.46
CA GLU A 342 -17.56 -29.04 -21.25
C GLU A 342 -17.92 -30.30 -22.05
N THR A 343 -16.91 -31.14 -22.29
CA THR A 343 -17.08 -32.49 -22.87
C THR A 343 -16.15 -33.45 -22.13
N SER A 344 -16.72 -34.53 -21.59
CA SER A 344 -15.97 -35.59 -20.92
C SER A 344 -15.85 -36.84 -21.80
N TYR A 345 -14.77 -37.61 -21.61
CA TYR A 345 -14.59 -38.91 -22.27
C TYR A 345 -13.66 -39.84 -21.48
N SER A 346 -14.14 -41.05 -21.17
CA SER A 346 -13.39 -42.10 -20.47
C SER A 346 -12.80 -43.11 -21.46
N ALA A 347 -11.47 -43.15 -21.56
CA ALA A 347 -10.72 -44.12 -22.34
C ALA A 347 -10.34 -45.35 -21.48
N PRO A 348 -10.23 -46.57 -22.06
CA PRO A 348 -10.04 -47.81 -21.29
C PRO A 348 -8.60 -48.08 -20.83
N ASN A 349 -7.63 -47.30 -21.28
CA ASN A 349 -6.20 -47.48 -20.96
C ASN A 349 -5.69 -46.27 -20.18
N SER A 350 -4.59 -46.45 -19.43
CA SER A 350 -3.95 -45.34 -18.72
C SER A 350 -2.97 -44.60 -19.64
N TYR A 351 -3.04 -43.26 -19.59
CA TYR A 351 -2.12 -42.36 -20.27
C TYR A 351 -1.57 -41.37 -19.25
N GLN A 352 -0.25 -41.33 -19.06
CA GLN A 352 0.39 -40.46 -18.05
C GLN A 352 0.46 -39.01 -18.50
N TRP A 353 0.58 -38.77 -19.82
CA TRP A 353 0.68 -37.45 -20.43
C TRP A 353 -0.37 -37.30 -21.52
N SER A 354 -1.13 -36.20 -21.49
CA SER A 354 -2.34 -36.05 -22.30
C SER A 354 -2.50 -34.63 -22.86
N TYR A 355 -3.09 -34.50 -24.05
CA TYR A 355 -3.56 -33.22 -24.60
C TYR A 355 -4.83 -33.40 -25.45
N ALA A 356 -5.54 -32.31 -25.72
CA ALA A 356 -6.73 -32.29 -26.57
C ALA A 356 -6.60 -31.26 -27.69
N GLU A 357 -7.14 -31.56 -28.86
CA GLU A 357 -7.28 -30.62 -29.98
C GLU A 357 -8.75 -30.27 -30.21
N ALA A 358 -9.03 -28.98 -30.35
CA ALA A 358 -10.31 -28.44 -30.80
C ALA A 358 -10.36 -28.47 -32.33
N VAL A 359 -11.45 -28.97 -32.90
CA VAL A 359 -11.62 -29.18 -34.35
C VAL A 359 -12.96 -28.62 -34.82
N ASP A 360 -12.98 -27.90 -35.94
CA ASP A 360 -14.20 -27.38 -36.58
C ASP A 360 -14.96 -28.42 -37.42
N VAL A 361 -16.01 -28.00 -38.11
CA VAL A 361 -16.86 -28.87 -38.95
C VAL A 361 -16.13 -29.33 -40.21
N GLU A 362 -15.18 -28.54 -40.72
CA GLU A 362 -14.29 -28.86 -41.83
C GLU A 362 -13.18 -29.85 -41.46
N GLY A 363 -12.98 -30.13 -40.16
CA GLY A 363 -11.96 -31.05 -39.66
C GLY A 363 -10.59 -30.42 -39.41
N LYS A 364 -10.48 -29.09 -39.51
CA LYS A 364 -9.29 -28.29 -39.23
C LYS A 364 -9.13 -28.09 -37.72
N VAL A 365 -7.88 -28.17 -37.25
CA VAL A 365 -7.55 -27.88 -35.85
C VAL A 365 -7.60 -26.37 -35.61
N LEU A 366 -8.43 -25.95 -34.65
CA LEU A 366 -8.60 -24.56 -34.21
C LEU A 366 -7.59 -24.18 -33.12
N GLY A 367 -7.32 -25.11 -32.20
CA GLY A 367 -6.47 -24.90 -31.04
C GLY A 367 -6.14 -26.22 -30.34
N LYS A 368 -5.10 -26.22 -29.51
CA LYS A 368 -4.57 -27.40 -28.82
C LYS A 368 -4.28 -27.06 -27.36
N SER A 369 -4.74 -27.89 -26.44
CA SER A 369 -4.48 -27.74 -25.01
C SER A 369 -2.99 -27.81 -24.70
N ARG A 370 -2.60 -27.35 -23.51
CA ARG A 370 -1.29 -27.70 -22.96
C ARG A 370 -1.21 -29.23 -22.78
N THR A 371 -0.02 -29.79 -22.90
CA THR A 371 0.25 -31.16 -22.47
C THR A 371 0.22 -31.19 -20.95
N MET A 372 -0.69 -31.98 -20.38
CA MET A 372 -0.87 -32.12 -18.93
C MET A 372 -0.46 -33.52 -18.48
N PHE A 373 0.05 -33.62 -17.25
CA PHE A 373 0.17 -34.90 -16.58
C PHE A 373 -1.22 -35.32 -16.06
N THR A 374 -1.61 -36.56 -16.30
CA THR A 374 -2.87 -37.13 -15.81
C THR A 374 -2.79 -37.28 -14.29
N PHE A 375 -3.75 -36.74 -13.55
CA PHE A 375 -3.81 -36.92 -12.11
C PHE A 375 -4.07 -38.39 -11.78
N ILE A 376 -3.15 -38.99 -11.04
CA ILE A 376 -3.26 -40.35 -10.50
C ILE A 376 -3.14 -40.23 -8.96
N PRO A 377 -4.16 -40.65 -8.18
CA PRO A 377 -4.10 -40.58 -6.73
C PRO A 377 -3.06 -41.55 -6.16
N SER A 378 -2.50 -41.20 -4.99
CA SER A 378 -1.62 -42.09 -4.23
C SER A 378 -2.38 -43.34 -3.77
N ILE A 379 -1.67 -44.42 -3.45
CA ILE A 379 -2.27 -45.71 -3.03
C ILE A 379 -3.24 -45.54 -1.83
N GLU A 380 -2.97 -44.58 -0.94
CA GLU A 380 -3.82 -44.24 0.21
C GLU A 380 -5.11 -43.49 -0.19
N LEU A 381 -5.04 -42.71 -1.26
CA LEU A 381 -6.16 -41.91 -1.78
C LEU A 381 -6.99 -42.69 -2.83
N GLN A 382 -6.43 -43.73 -3.46
CA GLN A 382 -7.07 -44.60 -4.45
C GLN A 382 -8.34 -45.29 -3.95
N SER A 383 -8.40 -45.62 -2.66
CA SER A 383 -9.58 -46.20 -1.99
C SER A 383 -10.69 -45.19 -1.69
N HIS A 384 -10.39 -43.89 -1.79
CA HIS A 384 -11.30 -42.78 -1.50
C HIS A 384 -11.77 -42.06 -2.77
N CYS A 385 -11.01 -42.11 -3.87
CA CYS A 385 -11.44 -41.59 -5.16
C CYS A 385 -12.36 -42.53 -5.94
N GLY A 386 -13.18 -41.95 -6.84
CA GLY A 386 -13.95 -42.70 -7.83
C GLY A 386 -13.11 -43.14 -9.05
N ARG A 387 -13.79 -43.72 -10.05
CA ARG A 387 -13.17 -44.17 -11.30
C ARG A 387 -12.93 -43.08 -12.34
N GLU A 388 -13.72 -42.01 -12.28
CA GLU A 388 -13.71 -40.93 -13.29
C GLU A 388 -13.30 -39.57 -12.69
N SER A 389 -13.42 -39.42 -11.36
CA SER A 389 -13.02 -38.23 -10.61
C SER A 389 -12.62 -38.60 -9.17
N CYS A 390 -12.06 -37.65 -8.44
CA CYS A 390 -11.88 -37.73 -6.98
C CYS A 390 -12.60 -36.53 -6.34
N GLU A 391 -13.30 -36.76 -5.23
CA GLU A 391 -14.04 -35.69 -4.52
C GLU A 391 -13.12 -34.86 -3.62
N ASN A 392 -13.58 -33.65 -3.27
CA ASN A 392 -12.85 -32.78 -2.35
C ASN A 392 -12.80 -33.39 -0.94
N ALA A 393 -11.63 -33.36 -0.29
CA ALA A 393 -11.48 -33.82 1.08
C ALA A 393 -12.37 -32.98 2.05
N PRO A 394 -13.22 -33.61 2.88
CA PRO A 394 -14.13 -32.88 3.77
C PRO A 394 -13.44 -32.36 5.05
N ALA A 395 -12.27 -32.88 5.41
CA ALA A 395 -11.47 -32.50 6.56
C ALA A 395 -9.99 -32.91 6.35
N TYR A 396 -9.12 -32.51 7.29
CA TYR A 396 -7.79 -33.13 7.43
C TYR A 396 -7.89 -34.50 8.12
N GLY A 397 -6.94 -35.39 7.83
CA GLY A 397 -6.91 -36.74 8.41
C GLY A 397 -7.91 -37.71 7.80
N LEU A 398 -8.13 -38.84 8.47
CA LEU A 398 -9.15 -39.82 8.08
C LEU A 398 -10.55 -39.40 8.60
N PRO A 399 -11.65 -39.77 7.91
CA PRO A 399 -13.00 -39.46 8.37
C PRO A 399 -13.28 -39.96 9.80
N GLY A 400 -13.50 -39.02 10.73
CA GLY A 400 -13.73 -39.29 12.16
C GLY A 400 -12.51 -39.05 13.07
N GLU A 401 -11.35 -38.71 12.52
CA GLU A 401 -10.12 -38.43 13.28
C GLU A 401 -10.17 -37.06 13.98
N GLN A 402 -10.39 -37.04 15.30
CA GLN A 402 -10.47 -35.78 16.05
C GLN A 402 -9.10 -35.13 16.24
N GLY A 403 -8.98 -33.88 15.83
CA GLY A 403 -7.76 -33.08 15.98
C GLY A 403 -6.70 -33.29 14.90
N ALA A 404 -7.04 -34.01 13.82
CA ALA A 404 -6.21 -34.07 12.63
C ALA A 404 -5.99 -32.66 12.04
N GLY A 405 -4.78 -32.42 11.53
CA GLY A 405 -4.37 -31.13 10.97
C GLY A 405 -3.33 -31.31 9.86
N PRO A 406 -2.96 -30.22 9.17
CA PRO A 406 -2.03 -30.28 8.05
C PRO A 406 -0.63 -30.70 8.51
N VAL A 407 -0.18 -31.86 8.05
CA VAL A 407 1.20 -32.33 8.23
C VAL A 407 2.05 -31.83 7.06
N ILE A 408 3.15 -31.14 7.35
CA ILE A 408 4.14 -30.76 6.34
C ILE A 408 5.05 -31.98 6.11
N PRO A 409 5.06 -32.60 4.92
CA PRO A 409 5.99 -33.70 4.64
C PRO A 409 7.44 -33.18 4.57
N PRO A 410 8.45 -34.02 4.85
CA PRO A 410 9.84 -33.65 4.66
C PRO A 410 10.12 -33.29 3.19
N ALA A 411 11.01 -32.33 2.98
CA ALA A 411 11.36 -31.83 1.64
C ALA A 411 11.83 -32.98 0.73
N GLY A 412 11.15 -33.15 -0.39
CA GLY A 412 11.37 -34.25 -1.35
C GLY A 412 10.10 -35.03 -1.69
N ILE A 413 9.10 -35.09 -0.81
CA ILE A 413 7.82 -35.81 -1.05
C ILE A 413 6.80 -34.91 -1.77
N ASN A 414 7.22 -34.24 -2.85
CA ASN A 414 6.30 -33.50 -3.73
C ASN A 414 5.84 -34.42 -4.87
N THR A 415 4.59 -34.88 -4.80
CA THR A 415 3.96 -35.75 -5.83
C THR A 415 3.64 -35.03 -7.15
N VAL A 416 3.77 -33.70 -7.18
CA VAL A 416 3.73 -32.89 -8.39
C VAL A 416 5.14 -32.37 -8.68
N PRO A 417 5.80 -32.79 -9.77
CA PRO A 417 7.06 -32.19 -10.20
C PRO A 417 6.80 -30.73 -10.63
N TRP A 418 7.34 -29.77 -9.88
CA TRP A 418 7.41 -28.39 -10.35
C TRP A 418 8.52 -28.30 -11.40
N ILE A 419 8.12 -28.37 -12.67
CA ILE A 419 9.04 -28.24 -13.81
C ILE A 419 9.25 -26.74 -14.05
N ASP A 420 10.49 -26.26 -13.90
CA ASP A 420 10.87 -24.92 -14.37
C ASP A 420 10.76 -24.87 -15.91
N PRO A 421 9.89 -24.02 -16.49
CA PRO A 421 9.78 -23.88 -17.94
C PRO A 421 11.07 -23.42 -18.62
N GLY A 422 12.03 -22.86 -17.87
CA GLY A 422 13.36 -22.48 -18.36
C GLY A 422 14.44 -23.56 -18.26
N HIS A 423 14.27 -24.56 -17.37
CA HIS A 423 15.35 -25.51 -17.02
C HIS A 423 14.82 -26.94 -16.76
N PRO A 424 14.30 -27.65 -17.78
CA PRO A 424 13.82 -29.03 -17.63
C PRO A 424 14.92 -30.03 -17.23
N GLU A 425 16.20 -29.68 -17.41
CA GLU A 425 17.37 -30.50 -17.10
C GLU A 425 17.61 -30.73 -15.59
N ALA A 426 17.01 -29.89 -14.72
CA ALA A 426 17.47 -29.68 -13.34
C ALA A 426 17.21 -30.83 -12.33
N HIS A 427 16.75 -32.00 -12.78
CA HIS A 427 16.23 -33.07 -11.92
C HIS A 427 17.24 -34.15 -11.49
N PHE A 428 18.55 -33.89 -11.52
CA PHE A 428 19.58 -34.90 -11.21
C PHE A 428 20.78 -34.44 -10.33
N ASP A 429 20.59 -33.53 -9.37
CA ASP A 429 21.50 -33.47 -8.21
C ASP A 429 20.80 -33.00 -6.91
N TRP A 430 20.96 -33.79 -5.84
CA TRP A 430 20.71 -33.42 -4.45
C TRP A 430 21.79 -34.06 -3.57
N GLY A 431 23.02 -33.59 -3.76
CA GLY A 431 24.25 -34.15 -3.17
C GLY A 431 24.25 -34.32 -1.64
N GLN A 432 24.96 -35.37 -1.19
CA GLN A 432 25.03 -35.79 0.20
C GLN A 432 25.80 -34.79 1.10
N THR A 433 25.24 -34.44 2.25
CA THR A 433 25.98 -33.77 3.34
C THR A 433 26.52 -34.81 4.33
N GLY A 434 27.85 -34.90 4.47
CA GLY A 434 28.53 -35.86 5.34
C GLY A 434 28.49 -35.55 6.84
N SER A 435 28.94 -36.52 7.65
CA SER A 435 28.93 -36.49 9.12
C SER A 435 30.15 -35.79 9.75
N GLY A 436 30.00 -35.32 11.00
CA GLY A 436 31.05 -34.56 11.72
C GLY A 436 30.90 -34.48 13.26
N SER A 437 31.13 -35.62 13.92
CA SER A 437 31.51 -35.84 15.34
C SER A 437 31.42 -34.71 16.40
N GLU A 438 30.49 -34.88 17.35
CA GLU A 438 30.66 -34.99 18.82
C GLU A 438 31.75 -34.19 19.60
N GLN A 439 31.27 -33.39 20.57
CA GLN A 439 31.78 -33.22 21.96
C GLN A 439 30.56 -32.87 22.85
N GLY A 440 30.47 -33.15 24.16
CA GLY A 440 31.33 -33.90 25.09
C GLY A 440 30.65 -33.96 26.49
N GLU A 441 30.75 -35.10 27.19
CA GLU A 441 29.94 -35.55 28.33
C GLU A 441 29.75 -34.61 29.56
N SER A 442 28.59 -34.73 30.21
CA SER A 442 28.49 -34.85 31.69
C SER A 442 27.27 -35.71 32.06
N GLY A 443 27.37 -36.59 33.06
CA GLY A 443 26.41 -37.69 33.26
C GLY A 443 25.86 -37.87 34.69
N SER A 444 25.30 -39.07 34.93
CA SER A 444 24.51 -39.50 36.11
C SER A 444 23.04 -39.01 36.13
N GLY A 445 22.04 -39.84 36.45
CA GLY A 445 22.09 -41.29 36.63
C GLY A 445 20.83 -41.91 37.28
N THR A 446 20.56 -43.18 36.92
CA THR A 446 19.70 -44.15 37.65
C THR A 446 18.17 -43.97 37.62
N LEU A 447 17.46 -44.85 36.89
CA LEU A 447 16.46 -45.75 37.51
C LEU A 447 16.08 -46.98 36.64
N ARG A 448 16.56 -48.14 37.11
CA ARG A 448 16.12 -49.53 36.83
C ARG A 448 14.69 -49.78 37.39
N THR A 449 13.88 -50.81 37.06
CA THR A 449 13.92 -51.97 36.13
C THR A 449 12.51 -52.53 35.95
N ALA A 450 12.17 -53.18 34.82
CA ALA A 450 11.24 -54.33 34.76
C ALA A 450 11.28 -55.11 33.42
N TYR A 451 11.93 -56.27 33.44
CA TYR A 451 11.58 -57.58 32.84
C TYR A 451 10.28 -57.68 32.01
N THR A 452 10.20 -58.22 30.78
CA THR A 452 10.69 -59.49 30.14
C THR A 452 10.15 -60.81 30.74
N GLY A 453 9.49 -61.66 29.95
CA GLY A 453 9.15 -63.04 30.38
C GLY A 453 8.28 -63.84 29.39
N SER A 454 8.54 -65.14 29.25
CA SER A 454 7.97 -66.03 28.21
C SER A 454 7.03 -67.12 28.74
N LYS A 455 6.04 -67.51 27.90
CA LYS A 455 5.44 -68.86 27.72
C LYS A 455 5.10 -69.77 28.93
N GLY A 456 3.83 -70.19 28.99
CA GLY A 456 3.38 -71.48 29.55
C GLY A 456 2.79 -71.44 30.97
N THR A 457 1.87 -72.32 31.37
CA THR A 457 1.17 -73.43 30.67
C THR A 457 -0.20 -73.76 31.34
N ALA A 458 -0.99 -74.63 30.67
CA ALA A 458 -2.07 -75.47 31.21
C ALA A 458 -3.47 -74.84 31.45
N GLY A 459 -4.38 -75.16 30.53
CA GLY A 459 -5.83 -75.15 30.73
C GLY A 459 -6.49 -76.22 29.84
N ARG A 460 -7.45 -76.97 30.39
CA ARG A 460 -8.31 -77.94 29.67
C ARG A 460 -9.78 -77.42 29.70
N PRO A 461 -10.73 -77.97 28.93
CA PRO A 461 -11.31 -77.19 27.84
C PRO A 461 -12.81 -76.90 27.99
N SER A 462 -13.32 -75.99 27.15
CA SER A 462 -14.72 -75.98 26.71
C SER A 462 -14.83 -75.62 25.23
N LEU A 463 -15.86 -76.15 24.58
CA LEU A 463 -16.21 -76.10 23.16
C LEU A 463 -17.54 -75.32 22.99
N PRO A 464 -18.01 -74.99 21.76
CA PRO A 464 -17.39 -75.14 20.43
C PRO A 464 -17.34 -73.82 19.62
N SER A 465 -16.82 -73.92 18.38
CA SER A 465 -17.00 -72.94 17.29
C SER A 465 -17.80 -73.59 16.13
N LEU A 466 -17.64 -73.08 14.89
CA LEU A 466 -18.25 -73.46 13.59
C LEU A 466 -19.47 -72.60 13.19
N SER A 467 -19.55 -71.88 12.06
CA SER A 467 -18.84 -71.84 10.75
C SER A 467 -19.25 -72.85 9.68
N LEU A 468 -19.61 -72.35 8.48
CA LEU A 468 -19.88 -73.04 7.20
C LEU A 468 -19.74 -71.96 6.08
N THR A 469 -19.14 -72.16 4.88
CA THR A 469 -18.28 -73.24 4.33
C THR A 469 -17.58 -72.84 3.00
N SER A 470 -16.51 -73.56 2.63
CA SER A 470 -16.12 -74.02 1.25
C SER A 470 -15.76 -73.02 0.10
N SER A 471 -14.88 -73.30 -0.88
CA SER A 471 -13.82 -74.35 -1.06
C SER A 471 -13.03 -74.21 -2.40
N SER A 472 -11.75 -74.69 -2.45
CA SER A 472 -11.01 -75.33 -3.60
C SER A 472 -10.77 -74.54 -4.92
N THR A 473 -9.69 -74.68 -5.74
CA THR A 473 -8.40 -75.45 -5.83
C THR A 473 -7.44 -74.72 -6.83
N THR A 474 -6.30 -75.15 -7.42
CA THR A 474 -5.64 -76.47 -7.73
C THR A 474 -4.10 -76.34 -8.05
N THR A 475 -3.48 -77.45 -8.45
CA THR A 475 -2.12 -77.81 -9.00
C THR A 475 -1.64 -77.13 -10.32
N THR A 476 -0.40 -77.28 -10.89
CA THR A 476 1.04 -77.27 -10.46
C THR A 476 2.01 -77.68 -11.62
N ASN A 477 3.28 -77.20 -11.61
CA ASN A 477 4.55 -77.80 -12.14
C ASN A 477 5.21 -77.45 -13.52
N ASN A 478 6.54 -77.75 -13.55
CA ASN A 478 7.70 -77.37 -14.42
C ASN A 478 7.99 -78.41 -15.58
N PRO A 479 9.09 -78.44 -16.42
CA PRO A 479 10.53 -78.14 -16.11
C PRO A 479 11.64 -77.81 -17.21
N SER A 480 12.78 -77.24 -16.75
CA SER A 480 14.25 -77.53 -16.99
C SER A 480 15.04 -77.63 -18.35
N SER A 481 16.17 -76.88 -18.45
CA SER A 481 17.59 -77.26 -18.86
C SER A 481 18.47 -75.97 -18.88
N SER A 482 19.76 -75.80 -18.47
CA SER A 482 21.08 -76.52 -18.48
C SER A 482 21.91 -76.29 -19.77
N SER A 483 23.25 -76.03 -19.80
CA SER A 483 24.39 -76.15 -18.83
C SER A 483 25.69 -75.33 -19.19
N ALA A 484 26.78 -75.47 -18.39
CA ALA A 484 28.25 -75.27 -18.68
C ALA A 484 28.93 -73.87 -18.53
N ILE A 485 30.20 -73.67 -18.06
CA ILE A 485 31.18 -74.50 -17.27
C ILE A 485 32.38 -73.68 -16.64
N ASP A 486 32.89 -74.13 -15.48
CA ASP A 486 34.24 -73.99 -14.82
C ASP A 486 34.94 -72.65 -14.39
N THR A 487 36.14 -72.81 -13.79
CA THR A 487 36.88 -71.98 -12.77
C THR A 487 38.39 -71.83 -13.15
N PRO A 488 39.42 -71.32 -12.37
CA PRO A 488 39.51 -71.00 -10.92
C PRO A 488 40.39 -69.77 -10.46
N ALA A 489 40.57 -69.70 -9.13
CA ALA A 489 41.27 -68.75 -8.23
C ALA A 489 42.68 -68.18 -8.55
N ALA A 490 43.03 -67.04 -7.92
CA ALA A 490 44.26 -66.82 -7.10
C ALA A 490 44.42 -65.37 -6.51
N THR A 491 45.13 -65.27 -5.37
CA THR A 491 45.71 -64.06 -4.72
C THR A 491 47.23 -63.93 -5.10
N PRO A 492 48.06 -62.90 -4.75
CA PRO A 492 48.03 -62.04 -3.53
C PRO A 492 48.59 -60.58 -3.59
N ASN A 493 48.59 -59.89 -2.43
CA ASN A 493 49.45 -58.73 -2.10
C ASN A 493 50.94 -59.14 -2.00
N PRO A 494 51.92 -58.20 -2.08
CA PRO A 494 52.58 -57.76 -0.82
C PRO A 494 53.23 -56.35 -0.80
N LEU A 495 53.27 -55.73 0.39
CA LEU A 495 54.38 -54.95 1.02
C LEU A 495 55.01 -53.70 0.30
N SER A 496 55.70 -52.75 0.96
CA SER A 496 55.64 -52.19 2.34
C SER A 496 56.70 -51.06 2.51
N ALA A 497 56.54 -50.22 3.55
CA ALA A 497 57.64 -49.52 4.25
C ALA A 497 58.36 -48.37 3.47
N THR A 498 59.07 -47.39 4.06
CA THR A 498 59.22 -46.96 5.48
C THR A 498 59.74 -45.52 5.54
N SER A 499 59.63 -44.88 6.72
CA SER A 499 60.48 -43.77 7.22
C SER A 499 60.46 -42.40 6.48
N ALA A 500 61.00 -41.31 7.04
CA ALA A 500 60.74 -40.64 8.33
C ALA A 500 61.68 -39.41 8.50
N SER A 501 61.09 -38.25 8.82
CA SER A 501 61.66 -37.17 9.67
C SER A 501 62.79 -36.22 9.16
N PHE A 502 62.85 -35.06 9.84
CA PHE A 502 63.93 -34.05 9.99
C PHE A 502 64.56 -33.30 8.77
N ALA A 503 64.01 -32.11 8.53
CA ALA A 503 64.65 -30.79 8.73
C ALA A 503 65.97 -30.32 8.03
N GLN A 504 65.82 -29.16 7.36
CA GLN A 504 66.70 -27.96 7.36
C GLN A 504 67.97 -27.84 6.48
N SER A 505 68.12 -26.60 5.96
CA SER A 505 69.28 -25.96 5.30
C SER A 505 69.61 -26.48 3.88
N SER A 506 70.17 -25.70 2.94
CA SER A 506 70.66 -24.30 2.91
C SER A 506 70.51 -23.73 1.46
N SER A 507 70.86 -22.51 1.02
CA SER A 507 71.72 -21.44 1.57
C SER A 507 71.50 -20.06 0.87
N LYS A 508 72.11 -18.99 1.44
CA LYS A 508 72.64 -17.74 0.79
C LYS A 508 71.69 -16.70 0.14
N SER A 509 71.58 -15.54 0.83
CA SER A 509 71.88 -14.13 0.41
C SER A 509 71.29 -13.53 -0.89
N ARG A 510 71.02 -12.22 -1.00
CA ARG A 510 71.51 -11.04 -0.24
C ARG A 510 70.51 -9.86 -0.31
N ASN A 511 70.85 -8.72 0.32
CA ASN A 511 69.92 -7.64 0.67
C ASN A 511 69.73 -6.53 -0.39
N ALA A 512 68.66 -5.74 -0.18
CA ALA A 512 68.58 -4.26 -0.23
C ALA A 512 67.54 -3.64 -1.21
N ARG A 513 66.95 -2.52 -0.77
CA ARG A 513 65.96 -1.69 -1.49
C ARG A 513 66.66 -0.52 -2.20
N HIS A 514 66.05 0.06 -3.23
CA HIS A 514 65.97 1.52 -3.39
C HIS A 514 64.84 1.95 -4.36
N THR A 515 64.72 3.25 -4.67
CA THR A 515 63.50 3.91 -5.14
C THR A 515 63.74 5.05 -6.14
N ARG A 516 62.67 5.42 -6.87
CA ARG A 516 62.44 6.67 -7.64
C ARG A 516 63.10 6.81 -9.02
N ALA A 517 62.51 7.72 -9.81
CA ALA A 517 62.64 7.88 -11.26
C ALA A 517 63.45 9.13 -11.67
N THR A 518 63.87 9.19 -12.94
CA THR A 518 63.91 10.41 -13.81
C THR A 518 64.14 10.04 -15.30
N SER A 519 64.23 11.02 -16.20
CA SER A 519 64.12 10.90 -17.68
C SER A 519 65.16 11.74 -18.47
N TRP A 520 64.96 11.90 -19.80
CA TRP A 520 65.76 12.66 -20.81
C TRP A 520 67.01 11.92 -21.36
N THR A 521 67.58 12.19 -22.55
CA THR A 521 67.59 13.29 -23.56
C THR A 521 67.63 12.74 -25.01
N SER A 522 67.90 13.46 -26.13
CA SER A 522 67.39 14.72 -26.75
C SER A 522 68.33 15.13 -27.92
N ALA A 523 67.81 15.64 -29.06
CA ALA A 523 68.58 16.32 -30.13
C ALA A 523 67.65 17.13 -31.09
N HIS A 524 68.20 18.09 -31.86
CA HIS A 524 67.46 19.12 -32.62
C HIS A 524 68.12 19.43 -33.99
N ASP A 525 67.32 19.72 -35.04
CA ASP A 525 67.61 20.57 -36.22
C ASP A 525 66.46 20.45 -37.28
N GLN A 526 66.18 21.39 -38.21
CA GLN A 526 66.36 22.86 -38.26
C GLN A 526 65.49 23.50 -39.37
N SER A 527 64.94 24.70 -39.17
CA SER A 527 64.43 25.67 -40.18
C SER A 527 63.21 25.33 -41.10
N GLY A 528 62.57 26.35 -41.70
CA GLY A 528 61.74 26.19 -42.93
C GLY A 528 60.29 26.73 -42.94
N LEU A 529 60.09 27.99 -43.35
CA LEU A 529 58.84 28.55 -43.90
C LEU A 529 58.94 28.62 -45.45
N PRO A 530 57.91 29.00 -46.25
CA PRO A 530 56.44 28.88 -46.10
C PRO A 530 55.74 28.28 -47.36
N SER A 531 54.43 27.98 -47.31
CA SER A 531 53.44 28.17 -48.42
C SER A 531 52.02 27.66 -48.08
N PRO A 532 50.98 28.50 -48.22
CA PRO A 532 49.59 28.04 -48.30
C PRO A 532 48.82 28.73 -49.46
N ALA A 533 48.82 28.12 -50.64
CA ALA A 533 48.05 28.51 -51.84
C ALA A 533 48.01 27.29 -52.81
N ASP A 534 46.97 26.99 -53.57
CA ASP A 534 45.60 27.54 -53.62
C ASP A 534 44.63 26.44 -54.09
N PHE A 535 43.36 26.49 -53.66
CA PHE A 535 42.21 26.29 -54.57
C PHE A 535 40.90 26.82 -53.94
N SER A 536 40.05 27.41 -54.79
CA SER A 536 38.81 28.13 -54.47
C SER A 536 37.68 27.26 -53.89
N LEU A 537 36.88 27.65 -52.88
CA LEU A 537 36.01 28.83 -52.63
C LEU A 537 34.56 28.72 -53.15
N SER A 538 33.58 28.61 -52.25
CA SER A 538 32.50 29.62 -52.06
C SER A 538 31.65 29.38 -50.77
N THR A 539 30.95 30.44 -50.36
CA THR A 539 29.86 30.66 -49.36
C THR A 539 29.08 29.49 -48.74
N SER A 540 28.46 29.58 -47.53
CA SER A 540 28.19 30.70 -46.57
C SER A 540 27.98 30.15 -45.13
N GLN A 541 28.60 30.66 -44.04
CA GLN A 541 28.25 31.84 -43.19
C GLN A 541 26.91 31.74 -42.41
N GLN A 542 26.74 32.11 -41.12
CA GLN A 542 27.57 32.63 -39.98
C GLN A 542 26.82 32.29 -38.64
N ARG A 543 27.40 32.04 -37.43
CA ARG A 543 28.08 32.91 -36.41
C ARG A 543 27.23 34.10 -35.88
N ARG A 544 27.25 34.55 -34.59
CA ARG A 544 27.93 34.11 -33.32
C ARG A 544 27.30 34.79 -32.05
N ARG A 545 27.70 34.39 -30.84
CA ARG A 545 27.47 35.07 -29.52
C ARG A 545 28.20 36.43 -29.37
N ARG A 546 27.64 37.37 -28.59
CA ARG A 546 28.21 37.99 -27.35
C ARG A 546 27.22 38.98 -26.68
N GLU A 547 26.99 38.90 -25.36
CA GLU A 547 27.61 39.65 -24.23
C GLU A 547 27.19 41.13 -24.08
N SER A 548 27.04 41.59 -22.83
CA SER A 548 26.38 42.83 -22.39
C SER A 548 27.28 43.71 -21.52
N ASN A 549 27.12 45.04 -21.53
CA ASN A 549 27.56 45.89 -20.40
C ASN A 549 27.04 47.35 -20.42
N ILE A 550 27.26 48.04 -19.28
CA ILE A 550 27.18 49.50 -19.02
C ILE A 550 25.80 50.09 -18.62
N SER A 551 25.88 51.12 -17.78
CA SER A 551 24.85 51.86 -17.01
C SER A 551 25.13 53.37 -17.11
N LEU A 552 24.13 54.26 -16.93
CA LEU A 552 24.22 55.47 -16.07
C LEU A 552 22.98 56.41 -16.11
N ALA A 553 22.91 57.24 -15.05
CA ALA A 553 22.30 58.58 -14.93
C ALA A 553 20.82 58.75 -14.50
N ASP A 554 20.61 59.83 -13.73
CA ASP A 554 19.42 60.20 -12.94
C ASP A 554 18.61 61.40 -13.53
N VAL A 555 17.84 62.09 -12.66
CA VAL A 555 17.20 63.45 -12.78
C VAL A 555 15.70 63.47 -13.16
N SER A 556 14.77 64.21 -12.52
CA SER A 556 14.64 64.72 -11.11
C SER A 556 13.21 65.28 -10.82
N GLU A 557 12.88 65.50 -9.54
CA GLU A 557 11.94 66.50 -8.93
C GLU A 557 10.43 66.65 -9.28
N GLY A 558 9.59 66.62 -8.21
CA GLY A 558 8.52 67.60 -7.90
C GLY A 558 7.11 67.46 -8.53
N SER A 559 6.01 68.03 -7.98
CA SER A 559 5.72 68.56 -6.62
C SER A 559 4.20 68.90 -6.44
N SER A 560 3.64 68.85 -5.21
CA SER A 560 2.28 69.32 -4.78
C SER A 560 1.03 68.66 -5.43
N GLY A 561 -0.22 68.67 -4.93
CA GLY A 561 -0.89 69.18 -3.69
C GLY A 561 -2.41 69.43 -3.96
N ARG A 562 -3.36 69.65 -3.02
CA ARG A 562 -3.50 69.48 -1.54
C ARG A 562 -4.97 69.85 -1.11
N TYR A 563 -5.44 69.44 0.10
CA TYR A 563 -6.64 69.94 0.85
C TYR A 563 -8.07 69.59 0.30
N ASP A 564 -9.21 69.56 1.04
CA ASP A 564 -9.54 69.41 2.49
C ASP A 564 -11.07 69.13 2.75
N ASP A 565 -11.43 68.82 4.01
CA ASP A 565 -12.67 69.04 4.82
C ASP A 565 -14.06 68.35 4.62
N ASP A 566 -14.45 67.63 5.69
CA ASP A 566 -15.64 67.72 6.60
C ASP A 566 -17.10 67.19 6.38
N ASP A 567 -17.53 66.47 7.43
CA ASP A 567 -18.79 66.53 8.23
C ASP A 567 -20.10 65.71 7.99
N ASN A 568 -20.25 64.68 8.85
CA ASN A 568 -21.30 64.47 9.88
C ASN A 568 -22.59 63.60 9.71
N ASP A 569 -22.91 63.00 10.86
CA ASP A 569 -24.15 62.37 11.39
C ASP A 569 -24.64 60.92 11.06
N TYR A 570 -25.32 60.34 12.06
CA TYR A 570 -25.77 58.92 12.22
C TYR A 570 -27.01 58.90 13.19
N PRO A 571 -27.68 57.78 13.59
CA PRO A 571 -27.41 56.35 13.31
C PRO A 571 -28.63 55.46 12.90
N ARG A 572 -28.30 54.24 12.46
CA ARG A 572 -28.72 52.90 12.98
C ARG A 572 -29.27 51.86 11.98
N ASP A 573 -28.76 50.65 12.23
CA ASP A 573 -29.22 49.29 11.92
C ASP A 573 -29.16 48.72 10.47
N ASN A 574 -28.37 47.65 10.37
CA ASN A 574 -28.34 46.59 9.33
C ASN A 574 -27.90 46.95 7.89
N MET A 575 -26.59 46.81 7.61
CA MET A 575 -26.08 45.62 6.91
C MET A 575 -24.53 45.54 6.82
N ALA A 576 -24.06 44.29 6.61
CA ALA A 576 -22.82 43.87 5.95
C ALA A 576 -21.43 44.37 6.43
N VAL A 577 -20.56 43.42 6.77
CA VAL A 577 -19.10 43.56 6.56
C VAL A 577 -18.77 42.95 5.20
N ARG A 578 -18.34 43.79 4.25
CA ARG A 578 -17.83 43.35 2.94
C ARG A 578 -16.37 42.92 3.03
N ASN A 579 -15.96 41.94 2.21
CA ASN A 579 -14.57 41.84 1.78
C ASN A 579 -14.19 43.10 0.99
N THR A 580 -13.07 43.74 1.34
CA THR A 580 -12.44 44.78 0.53
C THR A 580 -11.35 44.18 -0.34
N SER A 581 -11.68 43.89 -1.60
CA SER A 581 -10.71 43.72 -2.67
C SER A 581 -11.04 44.72 -3.78
N PHE A 582 -10.30 45.82 -3.83
CA PHE A 582 -10.32 46.73 -4.98
C PHE A 582 -8.94 46.66 -5.62
N ASP A 583 -8.91 46.20 -6.86
CA ASP A 583 -7.73 46.18 -7.71
C ASP A 583 -7.90 47.28 -8.77
N TRP A 584 -6.83 48.01 -9.07
CA TRP A 584 -6.83 49.04 -10.11
C TRP A 584 -5.58 48.87 -10.97
N GLY A 585 -5.79 48.30 -12.15
CA GLY A 585 -4.74 48.06 -13.14
C GLY A 585 -4.66 49.13 -14.23
N SER A 586 -3.95 48.76 -15.30
CA SER A 586 -3.57 49.57 -16.47
C SER A 586 -2.46 50.63 -16.21
N GLY A 587 -1.53 50.87 -17.14
CA GLY A 587 -1.23 50.12 -18.36
C GLY A 587 -0.62 50.94 -19.50
N HIS A 588 -0.53 50.30 -20.67
CA HIS A 588 -0.35 50.89 -22.02
C HIS A 588 1.07 51.35 -22.43
N ALA A 589 1.45 51.34 -23.72
CA ALA A 589 0.94 50.62 -24.92
C ALA A 589 1.89 50.86 -26.13
N ARG A 590 1.50 50.31 -27.32
CA ARG A 590 1.81 50.71 -28.73
C ARG A 590 2.62 49.67 -29.54
N SER A 591 2.36 49.44 -30.85
CA SER A 591 1.32 49.96 -31.77
C SER A 591 1.25 49.16 -33.10
N ARG A 592 0.16 49.36 -33.88
CA ARG A 592 -0.12 49.10 -35.33
C ARG A 592 -1.08 47.93 -35.66
N SER A 593 -1.98 48.03 -36.66
CA SER A 593 -2.46 49.21 -37.44
C SER A 593 -3.77 48.95 -38.24
N HIS A 594 -4.47 50.04 -38.61
CA HIS A 594 -5.79 50.12 -39.27
C HIS A 594 -5.98 49.50 -40.68
N SER A 595 -7.26 49.29 -41.04
CA SER A 595 -7.85 49.76 -42.32
C SER A 595 -9.34 50.17 -42.11
N TYR A 596 -10.08 50.60 -43.16
CA TYR A 596 -11.30 51.44 -43.07
C TYR A 596 -12.40 51.08 -44.11
N SER A 597 -13.69 51.08 -43.74
CA SER A 597 -14.85 51.45 -44.61
C SER A 597 -16.21 51.42 -43.86
N GLN A 598 -17.27 51.94 -44.50
CA GLN A 598 -18.65 52.20 -44.02
C GLN A 598 -19.67 51.67 -45.08
N PRO A 599 -21.02 51.65 -44.88
CA PRO A 599 -21.85 51.77 -43.67
C PRO A 599 -23.10 50.80 -43.61
N GLN A 600 -23.99 51.03 -42.63
CA GLN A 600 -25.48 50.90 -42.68
C GLN A 600 -26.27 49.61 -42.29
N MET A 601 -27.19 49.83 -41.32
CA MET A 601 -28.59 49.36 -41.15
C MET A 601 -28.99 47.86 -40.91
N SER A 602 -29.40 47.62 -39.65
CA SER A 602 -30.69 47.02 -39.22
C SER A 602 -31.05 45.52 -39.39
N LEU A 603 -31.93 45.09 -38.47
CA LEU A 603 -32.83 43.90 -38.44
C LEU A 603 -32.40 42.61 -37.70
N LEU A 604 -33.25 42.24 -36.75
CA LEU A 604 -33.75 40.91 -36.33
C LEU A 604 -32.84 39.67 -36.34
N GLN A 605 -32.49 39.24 -35.12
CA GLN A 605 -32.57 37.84 -34.64
C GLN A 605 -31.52 36.85 -35.22
N PRO A 606 -31.48 35.55 -34.82
CA PRO A 606 -30.49 35.11 -33.83
C PRO A 606 -29.51 34.03 -34.34
N GLN A 607 -28.26 34.02 -33.84
CA GLN A 607 -27.44 32.81 -33.82
C GLN A 607 -26.30 32.79 -32.77
N GLU A 608 -26.21 31.65 -32.09
CA GLU A 608 -25.06 30.83 -31.66
C GLU A 608 -23.63 31.39 -31.36
N LEU A 609 -23.04 30.76 -30.33
CA LEU A 609 -21.63 30.33 -30.20
C LEU A 609 -20.48 31.36 -30.38
N ALA A 610 -20.10 32.02 -29.29
CA ALA A 610 -18.70 32.09 -28.80
C ALA A 610 -18.62 32.65 -27.36
N ASP A 611 -17.53 32.33 -26.65
CA ASP A 611 -17.06 32.87 -25.35
C ASP A 611 -17.96 32.75 -24.09
N SER A 612 -17.44 32.44 -22.89
CA SER A 612 -16.11 31.91 -22.54
C SER A 612 -16.09 31.27 -21.14
N SER A 613 -15.67 30.00 -21.07
CA SER A 613 -14.84 29.39 -20.00
C SER A 613 -14.91 29.94 -18.55
N ALA A 614 -16.00 29.71 -17.84
CA ALA A 614 -16.00 29.76 -16.36
C ALA A 614 -15.37 28.47 -15.77
N PRO A 615 -14.25 28.54 -15.01
CA PRO A 615 -13.62 27.34 -14.46
C PRO A 615 -14.44 26.73 -13.31
N ARG A 616 -14.69 25.42 -13.37
CA ARG A 616 -15.44 24.67 -12.33
C ARG A 616 -14.83 24.88 -10.92
N PRO A 617 -15.64 24.96 -9.85
CA PRO A 617 -15.13 25.02 -8.48
C PRO A 617 -14.24 23.81 -8.17
N ARG A 618 -13.05 24.05 -7.60
CA ARG A 618 -12.15 22.97 -7.19
C ARG A 618 -12.80 22.17 -6.05
N PRO A 619 -12.65 20.83 -6.01
CA PRO A 619 -13.19 20.03 -4.91
C PRO A 619 -12.68 20.54 -3.57
N ALA A 620 -13.57 20.60 -2.57
CA ALA A 620 -13.28 21.21 -1.28
C ALA A 620 -11.99 20.62 -0.68
N PRO A 621 -11.04 21.46 -0.20
CA PRO A 621 -9.76 20.97 0.26
C PRO A 621 -9.97 20.05 1.47
N VAL A 622 -9.64 18.76 1.27
CA VAL A 622 -9.58 17.71 2.30
C VAL A 622 -9.10 18.33 3.63
N THR A 623 -9.81 18.10 4.73
CA THR A 623 -9.52 18.70 6.04
C THR A 623 -8.97 17.66 7.02
N TRP A 624 -8.47 18.11 8.17
CA TRP A 624 -8.17 17.22 9.29
C TRP A 624 -9.43 16.52 9.85
N MET A 625 -10.60 17.17 9.72
CA MET A 625 -11.88 16.60 10.17
C MET A 625 -12.45 15.54 9.21
N SER A 626 -12.01 15.47 7.95
CA SER A 626 -12.42 14.43 6.99
C SER A 626 -11.57 13.15 7.02
N LEU A 627 -10.54 13.05 7.87
CA LEU A 627 -9.73 11.83 7.96
C LEU A 627 -10.52 10.63 8.51
N PRO A 628 -10.42 9.42 7.91
CA PRO A 628 -11.01 8.20 8.44
C PRO A 628 -10.23 7.67 9.66
N ARG A 629 -10.83 6.72 10.41
CA ARG A 629 -10.20 5.98 11.54
C ARG A 629 -9.40 6.86 12.53
N LYS A 630 -9.92 8.07 12.83
CA LYS A 630 -9.25 9.12 13.63
C LYS A 630 -8.62 8.63 14.94
N GLY A 631 -9.30 7.75 15.68
CA GLY A 631 -8.77 7.20 16.94
C GLY A 631 -7.49 6.39 16.76
N GLN A 632 -7.42 5.56 15.72
CA GLN A 632 -6.23 4.74 15.41
C GLN A 632 -5.09 5.62 14.88
N LEU A 633 -5.40 6.61 14.04
CA LEU A 633 -4.41 7.61 13.60
C LEU A 633 -3.87 8.46 14.78
N ALA A 634 -4.71 8.78 15.76
CA ALA A 634 -4.29 9.50 16.97
C ALA A 634 -3.40 8.63 17.88
N LEU A 635 -3.72 7.35 18.06
CA LEU A 635 -2.86 6.40 18.78
C LEU A 635 -1.48 6.24 18.10
N LEU A 636 -1.46 6.05 16.78
CA LEU A 636 -0.23 5.98 15.99
C LEU A 636 0.60 7.28 16.08
N GLY A 637 -0.07 8.45 16.12
CA GLY A 637 0.56 9.74 16.40
C GLY A 637 1.16 9.84 17.80
N LEU A 638 0.44 9.39 18.83
CA LEU A 638 0.90 9.37 20.22
C LEU A 638 2.15 8.49 20.40
N CYS A 639 2.16 7.30 19.79
CA CYS A 639 3.35 6.45 19.73
C CYS A 639 4.53 7.17 19.06
N ARG A 640 4.29 7.89 17.96
CA ARG A 640 5.34 8.63 17.26
C ARG A 640 5.91 9.79 18.08
N VAL A 641 5.07 10.48 18.87
CA VAL A 641 5.52 11.52 19.82
C VAL A 641 6.46 10.93 20.86
N PHE A 642 6.05 9.90 21.60
CA PHE A 642 6.87 9.36 22.70
C PHE A 642 8.15 8.64 22.22
N ASP A 643 8.13 8.00 21.05
CA ASP A 643 9.34 7.44 20.45
C ASP A 643 10.39 8.52 20.11
N PHE A 644 9.97 9.67 19.59
CA PHE A 644 10.89 10.81 19.41
C PHE A 644 11.24 11.50 20.73
N LEU A 645 10.34 11.48 21.73
CA LEU A 645 10.52 12.18 23.01
C LEU A 645 11.76 11.67 23.75
N GLN A 646 12.01 10.36 23.80
CA GLN A 646 13.21 9.82 24.47
C GLN A 646 14.51 10.24 23.79
N ILE A 647 14.52 10.35 22.46
CA ILE A 647 15.69 10.81 21.69
C ILE A 647 15.96 12.28 21.99
N ALA A 648 14.93 13.13 21.89
CA ALA A 648 15.03 14.56 22.15
C ALA A 648 15.23 14.90 23.65
N SER A 649 14.87 13.99 24.55
CA SER A 649 15.04 14.16 25.99
C SER A 649 16.48 13.89 26.44
N LEU A 650 17.11 12.79 25.99
CA LEU A 650 18.53 12.51 26.29
C LEU A 650 19.43 13.68 25.83
N GLN A 651 19.10 14.26 24.68
CA GLN A 651 19.86 15.34 24.05
C GLN A 651 20.14 16.55 24.97
N ALA A 652 19.24 16.91 25.88
CA ALA A 652 19.42 18.06 26.78
C ALA A 652 20.45 17.84 27.91
N TYR A 653 20.88 16.61 28.19
CA TYR A 653 21.80 16.31 29.31
C TYR A 653 22.87 15.25 28.98
N MET A 654 22.91 14.70 27.76
CA MET A 654 23.84 13.64 27.34
C MET A 654 25.32 13.93 27.66
N PHE A 655 25.78 15.16 27.44
CA PHE A 655 27.13 15.61 27.78
C PHE A 655 27.44 15.46 29.27
N TYR A 656 26.52 15.93 30.12
CA TYR A 656 26.64 15.88 31.58
C TYR A 656 26.48 14.45 32.14
N GLN A 657 25.68 13.59 31.50
CA GLN A 657 25.62 12.16 31.85
C GLN A 657 26.95 11.47 31.58
N LEU A 658 27.55 11.68 30.40
CA LEU A 658 28.84 11.10 30.05
C LEU A 658 29.96 11.58 31.00
N LYS A 659 30.00 12.89 31.29
CA LYS A 659 30.97 13.45 32.25
C LYS A 659 30.75 12.99 33.70
N SER A 660 29.58 12.42 34.03
CA SER A 660 29.33 11.78 35.33
C SER A 660 29.71 10.29 35.41
N PHE A 661 30.08 9.66 34.30
CA PHE A 661 30.61 8.29 34.31
C PHE A 661 32.12 8.27 34.62
N ASP A 662 32.84 9.30 34.21
CA ASP A 662 34.23 9.56 34.58
C ASP A 662 34.51 11.07 34.48
N GLU A 663 34.70 11.72 35.62
CA GLU A 663 34.93 13.17 35.72
C GLU A 663 36.33 13.58 35.19
N ASN A 664 37.24 12.62 34.98
CA ASN A 664 38.60 12.87 34.49
C ASN A 664 38.70 12.96 32.95
N LEU A 665 37.63 12.61 32.22
CA LEU A 665 37.60 12.67 30.76
C LEU A 665 37.71 14.12 30.26
N SER A 666 38.49 14.32 29.19
CA SER A 666 38.54 15.62 28.52
C SER A 666 37.19 15.92 27.85
N ASP A 667 36.86 17.21 27.69
CA ASP A 667 35.65 17.59 26.96
C ASP A 667 35.68 17.14 25.48
N ALA A 668 36.88 16.90 24.94
CA ALA A 668 37.07 16.30 23.62
C ALA A 668 36.67 14.81 23.60
N ASP A 669 37.10 14.01 24.59
CA ASP A 669 36.69 12.62 24.75
C ASP A 669 35.18 12.50 24.95
N VAL A 670 34.61 13.32 25.85
CA VAL A 670 33.16 13.38 26.11
C VAL A 670 32.38 13.72 24.83
N SER A 671 32.88 14.64 24.00
CA SER A 671 32.24 14.99 22.72
C SER A 671 32.28 13.86 21.69
N THR A 672 33.36 13.07 21.66
CA THR A 672 33.47 11.86 20.82
C THR A 672 32.54 10.76 21.32
N GLN A 673 32.50 10.51 22.62
CA GLN A 673 31.59 9.55 23.25
C GLN A 673 30.11 9.92 23.00
N ALA A 674 29.76 11.21 23.03
CA ALA A 674 28.42 11.69 22.70
C ALA A 674 28.03 11.38 21.24
N GLY A 675 28.92 11.63 20.28
CA GLY A 675 28.72 11.29 18.88
C GLY A 675 28.48 9.78 18.67
N ILE A 676 29.26 8.94 19.36
CA ILE A 676 29.11 7.48 19.34
C ILE A 676 27.79 7.04 19.98
N LEU A 677 27.42 7.58 21.16
CA LEU A 677 26.19 7.22 21.88
C LEU A 677 24.91 7.62 21.13
N GLN A 678 24.98 8.72 20.35
CA GLN A 678 23.90 9.15 19.47
C GLN A 678 23.85 8.33 18.16
N GLY A 679 24.99 7.94 17.60
CA GLY A 679 25.07 7.09 16.41
C GLY A 679 24.70 5.61 16.65
N ALA A 680 25.03 5.05 17.82
CA ALA A 680 24.81 3.63 18.14
C ALA A 680 23.33 3.20 18.03
N PHE A 681 22.41 4.07 18.48
CA PHE A 681 20.97 3.83 18.36
C PHE A 681 20.52 3.74 16.89
N THR A 682 20.95 4.66 16.03
CA THR A 682 20.54 4.69 14.62
C THR A 682 21.25 3.62 13.79
N ALA A 683 22.49 3.26 14.14
CA ALA A 683 23.22 2.14 13.54
C ALA A 683 22.49 0.81 13.77
N ALA A 684 22.07 0.55 15.02
CA ALA A 684 21.33 -0.65 15.37
C ALA A 684 19.93 -0.69 14.71
N GLN A 685 19.21 0.44 14.71
CA GLN A 685 17.91 0.56 14.04
C GLN A 685 18.00 0.33 12.51
N PHE A 686 19.06 0.83 11.87
CA PHE A 686 19.31 0.57 10.45
C PHE A 686 19.55 -0.92 10.17
N ALA A 687 20.34 -1.60 11.01
CA ALA A 687 20.64 -3.02 10.84
C ALA A 687 19.41 -3.94 11.03
N THR A 688 18.47 -3.61 11.91
CA THR A 688 17.31 -4.46 12.22
C THR A 688 16.00 -4.08 11.53
N ALA A 689 15.95 -2.96 10.81
CA ALA A 689 14.73 -2.51 10.11
C ALA A 689 14.15 -3.56 9.14
N ILE A 690 15.00 -4.25 8.38
CA ILE A 690 14.57 -5.28 7.41
C ILE A 690 14.02 -6.54 8.12
N PRO A 691 14.72 -7.12 9.13
CA PRO A 691 14.14 -8.15 10.00
C PRO A 691 12.77 -7.76 10.60
N TRP A 692 12.61 -6.57 11.17
CA TRP A 692 11.33 -6.17 11.78
C TRP A 692 10.19 -5.99 10.77
N GLY A 693 10.49 -5.52 9.55
CA GLY A 693 9.52 -5.53 8.45
C GLY A 693 9.03 -6.95 8.15
N ARG A 694 9.95 -7.90 7.95
CA ARG A 694 9.62 -9.31 7.70
C ARG A 694 8.82 -9.97 8.83
N VAL A 695 9.07 -9.60 10.09
CA VAL A 695 8.26 -10.10 11.22
C VAL A 695 6.86 -9.48 11.20
N ALA A 696 6.72 -8.20 10.90
CA ALA A 696 5.41 -7.54 10.85
C ALA A 696 4.52 -8.03 9.69
N ASP A 697 5.13 -8.46 8.58
CA ASP A 697 4.48 -9.09 7.43
C ASP A 697 4.24 -10.61 7.60
N ALA A 698 4.77 -11.25 8.65
CA ALA A 698 4.48 -12.64 8.95
C ALA A 698 3.18 -12.80 9.75
N GLU A 699 2.40 -13.84 9.45
CA GLU A 699 1.11 -14.13 10.11
C GLU A 699 1.19 -14.36 11.63
N TRP A 700 2.37 -14.75 12.13
CA TRP A 700 2.63 -14.91 13.57
C TRP A 700 3.06 -13.61 14.24
N GLY A 701 3.50 -12.61 13.48
CA GLY A 701 4.12 -11.38 13.97
C GLY A 701 3.21 -10.16 13.90
N GLY A 702 2.57 -9.87 12.76
CA GLY A 702 1.60 -8.75 12.61
C GLY A 702 2.15 -7.34 12.89
N ARG A 703 1.38 -6.30 12.54
CA ARG A 703 1.83 -4.91 12.77
C ARG A 703 1.70 -4.52 14.24
N LYS A 704 0.60 -4.90 14.91
CA LYS A 704 0.32 -4.53 16.30
C LYS A 704 1.34 -5.12 17.27
N PHE A 705 1.73 -6.38 17.11
CA PHE A 705 2.71 -7.00 18.01
C PHE A 705 4.13 -6.47 17.79
N VAL A 706 4.59 -6.24 16.54
CA VAL A 706 5.89 -5.59 16.31
C VAL A 706 5.92 -4.16 16.86
N LEU A 707 4.83 -3.40 16.75
CA LEU A 707 4.71 -2.08 17.38
C LEU A 707 4.78 -2.17 18.92
N LEU A 708 4.10 -3.13 19.54
CA LEU A 708 4.15 -3.35 20.99
C LEU A 708 5.54 -3.76 21.48
N VAL A 709 6.21 -4.68 20.78
CA VAL A 709 7.59 -5.11 21.09
C VAL A 709 8.56 -3.95 20.93
N GLY A 710 8.41 -3.13 19.88
CA GLY A 710 9.21 -1.92 19.67
C GLY A 710 9.06 -0.88 20.78
N LEU A 711 7.83 -0.62 21.23
CA LEU A 711 7.54 0.32 22.33
C LEU A 711 8.05 -0.20 23.68
N LEU A 712 7.78 -1.47 24.02
CA LEU A 712 8.23 -2.07 25.28
C LEU A 712 9.75 -2.27 25.33
N GLY A 713 10.39 -2.65 24.22
CA GLY A 713 11.84 -2.75 24.10
C GLY A 713 12.53 -1.39 24.22
N THR A 714 11.96 -0.34 23.63
CA THR A 714 12.46 1.04 23.80
C THR A 714 12.24 1.54 25.23
N SER A 715 11.13 1.17 25.87
CA SER A 715 10.86 1.47 27.28
C SER A 715 11.88 0.81 28.23
N LEU A 716 12.23 -0.46 27.97
CA LEU A 716 13.27 -1.22 28.69
C LEU A 716 14.67 -0.65 28.42
N SER A 717 14.97 -0.23 27.18
CA SER A 717 16.19 0.51 26.84
C SER A 717 16.32 1.79 27.64
N CYS A 718 15.25 2.60 27.77
CA CYS A 718 15.26 3.81 28.58
C CYS A 718 15.55 3.48 30.06
N LEU A 719 14.90 2.44 30.60
CA LEU A 719 15.15 1.96 31.97
C LEU A 719 16.62 1.54 32.19
N GLY A 720 17.22 0.85 31.22
CA GLY A 720 18.62 0.47 31.25
C GLY A 720 19.60 1.65 31.17
N VAL A 721 19.29 2.68 30.37
CA VAL A 721 20.07 3.93 30.33
C VAL A 721 19.92 4.72 31.64
N ALA A 722 18.73 4.73 32.26
CA ALA A 722 18.46 5.44 33.52
C ALA A 722 19.39 5.02 34.66
N PHE A 723 19.72 3.72 34.73
CA PHE A 723 20.58 3.12 35.75
C PHE A 723 21.97 2.70 35.23
N SER A 724 22.38 3.22 34.07
CA SER A 724 23.74 3.01 33.57
C SER A 724 24.77 3.78 34.40
N THR A 725 25.92 3.15 34.69
CA THR A 725 27.05 3.74 35.43
C THR A 725 28.32 3.80 34.61
N SER A 726 28.28 3.44 33.32
CA SER A 726 29.45 3.51 32.44
C SER A 726 29.05 3.69 30.98
N PHE A 727 29.95 4.27 30.19
CA PHE A 727 29.77 4.50 28.76
C PHE A 727 29.39 3.21 28.01
N ALA A 728 30.04 2.08 28.32
CA ALA A 728 29.76 0.79 27.70
C ALA A 728 28.33 0.28 27.98
N GLN A 729 27.81 0.46 29.19
CA GLN A 729 26.42 0.13 29.53
C GLN A 729 25.43 1.02 28.78
N ALA A 730 25.70 2.34 28.72
CA ALA A 730 24.86 3.29 28.00
C ALA A 730 24.82 2.97 26.48
N VAL A 731 25.97 2.67 25.87
CA VAL A 731 26.07 2.25 24.45
C VAL A 731 25.35 0.92 24.22
N PHE A 732 25.49 -0.08 25.11
CA PHE A 732 24.75 -1.33 25.02
C PHE A 732 23.24 -1.11 25.03
N TRP A 733 22.70 -0.40 26.02
CA TRP A 733 21.27 -0.16 26.13
C TRP A 733 20.72 0.67 24.97
N ARG A 734 21.46 1.69 24.51
CA ARG A 734 21.07 2.48 23.31
C ARG A 734 21.09 1.64 22.03
N SER A 735 22.02 0.72 21.90
CA SER A 735 22.08 -0.22 20.77
C SER A 735 20.94 -1.24 20.83
N PHE A 736 20.63 -1.78 22.01
CA PHE A 736 19.49 -2.67 22.26
C PHE A 736 18.14 -1.98 21.94
N GLY A 737 17.98 -0.73 22.39
CA GLY A 737 16.81 0.10 22.06
C GLY A 737 16.67 0.30 20.56
N GLY A 738 17.74 0.73 19.87
CA GLY A 738 17.74 0.87 18.41
C GLY A 738 17.42 -0.44 17.69
N ALA A 739 18.03 -1.55 18.11
CA ALA A 739 17.85 -2.87 17.53
C ALA A 739 16.41 -3.39 17.61
N ILE A 740 15.67 -3.08 18.67
CA ILE A 740 14.26 -3.50 18.84
C ILE A 740 13.27 -2.48 18.23
N ASN A 741 13.71 -1.25 17.97
CA ASN A 741 12.83 -0.17 17.51
C ASN A 741 12.58 -0.21 15.98
N GLY A 742 11.77 -1.17 15.55
CA GLY A 742 11.16 -1.18 14.20
C GLY A 742 10.00 -0.18 14.03
N THR A 743 9.62 0.58 15.07
CA THR A 743 8.33 1.29 15.15
C THR A 743 8.07 2.26 14.00
N VAL A 744 9.12 2.92 13.49
CA VAL A 744 9.01 3.97 12.47
C VAL A 744 8.47 3.43 11.14
N GLY A 745 8.90 2.23 10.73
CA GLY A 745 8.42 1.57 9.53
C GLY A 745 6.98 1.10 9.70
N ILE A 746 6.68 0.47 10.83
CA ILE A 746 5.36 -0.12 11.09
C ILE A 746 4.28 0.95 11.28
N ILE A 747 4.57 2.06 11.96
CA ILE A 747 3.63 3.19 12.04
C ILE A 747 3.34 3.75 10.64
N ARG A 748 4.32 3.77 9.72
CA ARG A 748 4.13 4.24 8.33
C ARG A 748 3.23 3.31 7.53
N THR A 749 3.37 1.99 7.65
CA THR A 749 2.48 1.02 6.98
C THR A 749 1.09 1.01 7.60
N MET A 750 0.97 1.01 8.93
CA MET A 750 -0.33 1.08 9.63
C MET A 750 -1.12 2.37 9.33
N ILE A 751 -0.45 3.51 9.05
CA ILE A 751 -1.10 4.73 8.57
C ILE A 751 -1.64 4.55 7.14
N ALA A 752 -0.89 3.89 6.26
CA ALA A 752 -1.33 3.63 4.88
C ALA A 752 -2.51 2.64 4.84
N GLU A 753 -2.40 1.52 5.56
CA GLU A 753 -3.40 0.45 5.63
C GLU A 753 -4.73 0.92 6.23
N ASN A 754 -4.70 1.81 7.22
CA ASN A 754 -5.91 2.41 7.80
C ASN A 754 -6.58 3.49 6.93
N VAL A 755 -5.92 3.94 5.87
CA VAL A 755 -6.39 5.03 5.01
C VAL A 755 -6.41 4.53 3.57
N LYS A 756 -7.32 3.58 3.24
CA LYS A 756 -7.42 2.97 1.90
C LYS A 756 -7.61 4.01 0.77
N GLU A 757 -8.20 5.18 1.05
CA GLU A 757 -8.43 6.25 0.07
C GLU A 757 -7.20 7.20 -0.09
N LYS A 758 -6.51 7.10 -1.24
CA LYS A 758 -5.30 7.91 -1.56
C LYS A 758 -5.45 9.42 -1.32
N LYS A 759 -6.65 9.99 -1.50
CA LYS A 759 -6.94 11.43 -1.31
C LYS A 759 -6.65 11.94 0.11
N TYR A 760 -6.61 11.06 1.11
CA TYR A 760 -6.29 11.39 2.50
C TYR A 760 -4.82 11.17 2.89
N HIS A 761 -4.03 10.45 2.08
CA HIS A 761 -2.63 10.08 2.39
C HIS A 761 -1.76 11.30 2.71
N SER A 762 -1.90 12.37 1.92
CA SER A 762 -1.14 13.62 2.06
C SER A 762 -1.29 14.27 3.44
N ARG A 763 -2.43 14.11 4.12
CA ARG A 763 -2.62 14.56 5.50
C ARG A 763 -2.33 13.48 6.54
N ALA A 764 -2.65 12.21 6.25
CA ALA A 764 -2.38 11.11 7.16
C ALA A 764 -0.87 10.97 7.46
N PHE A 765 -0.01 11.10 6.44
CA PHE A 765 1.44 11.06 6.64
C PHE A 765 2.03 12.30 7.34
N LEU A 766 1.33 13.45 7.39
CA LEU A 766 1.77 14.63 8.16
C LEU A 766 1.74 14.40 9.68
N ILE A 767 1.06 13.36 10.16
CA ILE A 767 1.11 12.95 11.58
C ILE A 767 2.55 12.61 12.01
N LEU A 768 3.38 12.07 11.09
CA LEU A 768 4.76 11.68 11.37
C LEU A 768 5.68 12.89 11.72
N PRO A 769 5.79 13.95 10.89
CA PRO A 769 6.56 15.16 11.25
C PRO A 769 5.89 16.00 12.35
N ILE A 770 4.56 15.99 12.50
CA ILE A 770 3.90 16.64 13.65
C ILE A 770 4.34 15.99 14.96
N GLY A 771 4.39 14.65 15.02
CA GLY A 771 4.90 13.92 16.16
C GLY A 771 6.37 14.25 16.49
N PHE A 772 7.21 14.45 15.46
CA PHE A 772 8.58 14.94 15.65
C PHE A 772 8.61 16.33 16.29
N ASN A 773 7.85 17.29 15.78
CA ASN A 773 7.91 18.67 16.26
C ASN A 773 7.44 18.81 17.72
N ILE A 774 6.40 18.06 18.11
CA ILE A 774 5.91 18.00 19.50
C ILE A 774 7.02 17.44 20.41
N ALA A 775 7.69 16.35 20.00
CA ALA A 775 8.79 15.78 20.75
C ALA A 775 10.02 16.71 20.84
N ALA A 776 10.33 17.45 19.78
CA ALA A 776 11.41 18.44 19.75
C ALA A 776 11.13 19.69 20.62
N LEU A 777 9.87 20.01 20.87
CA LEU A 777 9.47 21.03 21.84
C LEU A 777 9.59 20.51 23.29
N PHE A 778 8.89 19.43 23.62
CA PHE A 778 8.74 18.99 25.02
C PHE A 778 9.88 18.11 25.54
N GLY A 779 10.52 17.32 24.67
CA GLY A 779 11.58 16.38 25.04
C GLY A 779 12.79 17.06 25.70
N PRO A 780 13.39 18.08 25.07
CA PRO A 780 14.55 18.76 25.64
C PRO A 780 14.23 19.51 26.94
N VAL A 781 13.04 20.13 27.04
CA VAL A 781 12.59 20.80 28.28
C VAL A 781 12.46 19.78 29.42
N MET A 782 11.76 18.67 29.19
CA MET A 782 11.61 17.59 30.16
C MET A 782 12.97 16.98 30.54
N GLY A 783 13.85 16.76 29.56
CA GLY A 783 15.21 16.25 29.78
C GLY A 783 16.03 17.17 30.66
N GLY A 784 16.08 18.47 30.34
CA GLY A 784 16.82 19.47 31.09
C GLY A 784 16.25 19.73 32.49
N MET A 785 14.92 19.76 32.65
CA MET A 785 14.26 20.02 33.93
C MET A 785 14.34 18.85 34.92
N LEU A 786 14.49 17.61 34.45
CA LEU A 786 14.61 16.42 35.31
C LEU A 786 16.07 15.95 35.53
N ALA A 787 17.04 16.55 34.84
CA ALA A 787 18.46 16.24 34.99
C ALA A 787 19.06 16.81 36.28
N ASP A 788 19.87 16.01 36.98
CA ASP A 788 20.47 16.29 38.29
C ASP A 788 19.49 16.94 39.30
N PRO A 789 18.41 16.23 39.69
CA PRO A 789 17.35 16.78 40.53
C PRO A 789 17.84 17.17 41.93
N VAL A 790 18.93 16.57 42.41
CA VAL A 790 19.52 16.85 43.72
C VAL A 790 20.19 18.21 43.73
N LYS A 791 20.98 18.56 42.69
CA LYS A 791 21.56 19.91 42.55
C LYS A 791 20.54 20.94 42.06
N ALA A 792 19.59 20.54 41.22
CA ALA A 792 18.57 21.44 40.65
C ALA A 792 17.49 21.87 41.67
N TYR A 793 17.01 20.94 42.51
CA TYR A 793 15.94 21.20 43.47
C TYR A 793 16.32 20.68 44.88
N PRO A 794 17.36 21.26 45.52
CA PRO A 794 17.86 20.77 46.81
C PRO A 794 16.77 20.79 47.91
N ARG A 795 15.82 21.73 47.86
CA ARG A 795 14.67 21.78 48.78
C ARG A 795 13.68 20.61 48.66
N LEU A 796 13.74 19.82 47.58
CA LEU A 796 12.86 18.68 47.34
C LEU A 796 13.58 17.34 47.47
N PHE A 797 14.82 17.23 46.98
CA PHE A 797 15.55 15.95 46.88
C PHE A 797 16.93 15.91 47.57
N GLY A 798 17.44 17.05 48.05
CA GLY A 798 18.73 17.14 48.75
C GLY A 798 18.69 16.71 50.22
N PRO A 799 19.79 16.88 50.97
CA PRO A 799 19.79 16.79 52.43
C PRO A 799 18.75 17.72 53.06
N ASP A 800 18.17 17.29 54.19
CA ASP A 800 17.11 17.97 54.95
C ASP A 800 15.86 18.37 54.13
N SER A 801 15.58 17.65 53.04
CA SER A 801 14.47 17.96 52.11
C SER A 801 13.24 17.08 52.27
N SER A 802 12.10 17.54 51.73
CA SER A 802 10.79 16.90 51.89
C SER A 802 10.69 15.46 51.37
N PHE A 803 11.49 15.06 50.37
CA PHE A 803 11.58 13.67 49.91
C PHE A 803 12.94 13.01 50.18
N GLY A 804 13.97 13.79 50.54
CA GLY A 804 15.32 13.29 50.80
C GLY A 804 15.60 12.85 52.22
N GLY A 805 14.94 13.44 53.23
CA GLY A 805 15.35 13.26 54.62
C GLY A 805 16.77 13.78 54.88
N ALA A 806 17.42 13.35 55.97
CA ALA A 806 18.74 13.85 56.38
C ALA A 806 19.82 13.66 55.29
N ASP A 807 19.95 12.45 54.74
CA ASP A 807 21.02 12.10 53.80
C ASP A 807 20.70 12.40 52.32
N GLY A 808 19.53 12.97 52.03
CA GLY A 808 19.03 13.18 50.67
C GLY A 808 18.61 11.88 49.94
N VAL A 809 18.05 12.01 48.73
CA VAL A 809 17.59 10.84 47.96
C VAL A 809 18.78 10.07 47.38
N GLN A 810 19.33 9.15 48.17
CA GLN A 810 20.56 8.38 47.91
C GLN A 810 20.64 7.76 46.49
N TRP A 811 19.54 7.24 45.95
CA TRP A 811 19.55 6.66 44.60
C TRP A 811 19.60 7.72 43.48
N LEU A 812 19.10 8.94 43.71
CA LEU A 812 19.26 10.06 42.78
C LEU A 812 20.66 10.66 42.85
N VAL A 813 21.34 10.60 44.00
CA VAL A 813 22.77 10.94 44.12
C VAL A 813 23.61 9.97 43.30
N ARG A 814 23.29 8.67 43.33
CA ARG A 814 23.97 7.63 42.53
C ARG A 814 23.62 7.63 41.04
N TYR A 815 22.41 8.06 40.67
CA TYR A 815 21.93 8.08 39.28
C TYR A 815 21.28 9.45 38.93
N PRO A 816 22.07 10.54 38.85
CA PRO A 816 21.55 11.91 38.68
C PRO A 816 20.77 12.15 37.38
N TYR A 817 20.89 11.27 36.39
CA TYR A 817 20.17 11.35 35.10
C TYR A 817 19.12 10.25 34.92
N ALA A 818 18.68 9.60 36.00
CA ALA A 818 17.64 8.56 35.94
C ALA A 818 16.24 9.13 35.64
N LEU A 819 15.83 10.24 36.29
CA LEU A 819 14.46 10.76 36.18
C LEU A 819 14.00 11.07 34.74
N PRO A 820 14.81 11.71 33.85
CA PRO A 820 14.41 11.91 32.47
C PRO A 820 14.11 10.60 31.73
N MET A 821 14.94 9.57 31.89
CA MET A 821 14.71 8.28 31.24
C MET A 821 13.54 7.52 31.87
N LEU A 822 13.37 7.56 33.18
CA LEU A 822 12.21 6.97 33.87
C LEU A 822 10.88 7.60 33.41
N ALA A 823 10.84 8.91 33.22
CA ALA A 823 9.67 9.58 32.63
C ALA A 823 9.37 9.07 31.21
N ASN A 824 10.39 8.91 30.37
CA ASN A 824 10.24 8.33 29.03
C ASN A 824 9.77 6.86 29.07
N THR A 825 10.29 6.03 29.99
CA THR A 825 9.81 4.66 30.25
C THR A 825 8.32 4.65 30.63
N VAL A 826 7.85 5.59 31.46
CA VAL A 826 6.41 5.72 31.78
C VAL A 826 5.60 6.08 30.52
N PHE A 827 6.00 7.09 29.75
CA PHE A 827 5.26 7.49 28.54
C PHE A 827 5.22 6.40 27.45
N LEU A 828 6.34 5.71 27.21
CA LEU A 828 6.41 4.59 26.26
C LEU A 828 5.57 3.40 26.71
N SER A 829 5.56 3.09 28.01
CA SER A 829 4.74 2.01 28.57
C SER A 829 3.24 2.36 28.54
N PHE A 830 2.89 3.63 28.76
CA PHE A 830 1.52 4.13 28.59
C PHE A 830 1.06 4.02 27.14
N ALA A 831 1.88 4.44 26.16
CA ALA A 831 1.60 4.22 24.74
C ALA A 831 1.44 2.73 24.39
N ALA A 832 2.29 1.86 24.92
CA ALA A 832 2.16 0.41 24.73
C ALA A 832 0.83 -0.13 25.30
N ALA A 833 0.39 0.34 26.48
CA ALA A 833 -0.91 -0.01 27.03
C ALA A 833 -2.08 0.49 26.16
N CYS A 834 -2.02 1.74 25.69
CA CYS A 834 -3.01 2.31 24.77
C CYS A 834 -3.07 1.56 23.43
N VAL A 835 -1.94 1.11 22.88
CA VAL A 835 -1.89 0.25 21.68
C VAL A 835 -2.47 -1.13 21.97
N ALA A 836 -2.11 -1.76 23.10
CA ALA A 836 -2.57 -3.08 23.47
C ALA A 836 -4.11 -3.14 23.56
N ILE A 837 -4.71 -2.12 24.19
CA ILE A 837 -6.16 -2.02 24.40
C ILE A 837 -6.90 -1.46 23.17
N GLY A 838 -6.42 -0.36 22.58
CA GLY A 838 -7.21 0.48 21.66
C GLY A 838 -6.79 0.49 20.19
N LEU A 839 -5.66 -0.12 19.80
CA LEU A 839 -5.28 -0.24 18.39
C LEU A 839 -5.77 -1.58 17.82
N GLU A 840 -6.39 -1.55 16.64
CA GLU A 840 -6.70 -2.77 15.87
C GLU A 840 -5.46 -3.29 15.13
N GLU A 841 -5.46 -4.58 14.78
CA GLU A 841 -4.47 -5.12 13.83
C GLU A 841 -4.87 -4.73 12.41
N THR A 842 -3.89 -4.33 11.59
CA THR A 842 -4.11 -3.89 10.21
C THR A 842 -3.84 -4.98 9.18
N LEU A 843 -2.95 -5.94 9.49
CA LEU A 843 -2.71 -7.10 8.63
C LEU A 843 -3.96 -7.98 8.56
N GLU A 844 -4.50 -8.13 7.34
CA GLU A 844 -5.72 -8.86 7.06
C GLU A 844 -5.63 -10.35 7.49
N ALA A 845 -4.53 -11.03 7.20
CA ALA A 845 -4.25 -12.39 7.70
C ALA A 845 -4.14 -12.53 9.25
N CYS A 846 -4.15 -11.42 10.01
CA CYS A 846 -4.15 -11.41 11.47
C CYS A 846 -5.43 -10.80 12.08
N LYS A 847 -6.39 -10.33 11.27
CA LYS A 847 -7.71 -9.89 11.76
C LYS A 847 -8.51 -11.11 12.27
N GLY A 848 -9.41 -10.88 13.22
CA GLY A 848 -10.29 -11.91 13.80
C GLY A 848 -9.61 -12.94 14.71
N LYS A 849 -8.37 -13.37 14.41
CA LYS A 849 -7.56 -14.28 15.25
C LYS A 849 -7.42 -13.69 16.68
N PRO A 850 -7.54 -14.48 17.77
CA PRO A 850 -7.51 -13.99 19.15
C PRO A 850 -6.08 -13.58 19.58
N GLY A 851 -5.67 -12.37 19.18
CA GLY A 851 -4.32 -11.87 19.35
C GLY A 851 -3.82 -11.84 20.81
N LEU A 852 -2.50 -11.98 20.98
CA LEU A 852 -1.81 -12.13 22.27
C LEU A 852 -2.12 -11.05 23.32
N GLY A 853 -2.61 -9.86 22.93
CA GLY A 853 -3.12 -8.87 23.88
C GLY A 853 -4.24 -9.41 24.78
N VAL A 854 -5.13 -10.26 24.25
CA VAL A 854 -6.19 -10.93 25.05
C VAL A 854 -5.58 -11.98 25.99
N PHE A 855 -4.49 -12.64 25.61
CA PHE A 855 -3.76 -13.58 26.46
C PHE A 855 -3.07 -12.85 27.63
N SER A 856 -2.37 -11.74 27.36
CA SER A 856 -1.82 -10.86 28.40
C SER A 856 -2.90 -10.33 29.35
N MET A 857 -4.05 -9.90 28.82
CA MET A 857 -5.17 -9.40 29.62
C MET A 857 -5.81 -10.51 30.46
N ARG A 858 -5.88 -11.75 29.96
CA ARG A 858 -6.33 -12.93 30.74
C ARG A 858 -5.37 -13.29 31.87
N ILE A 859 -4.06 -13.14 31.69
CA ILE A 859 -3.06 -13.31 32.76
C ILE A 859 -3.23 -12.21 33.83
N PHE A 860 -3.35 -10.95 33.41
CA PHE A 860 -3.54 -9.82 34.33
C PHE A 860 -4.87 -9.92 35.12
N ALA A 861 -5.96 -10.31 34.45
CA ALA A 861 -7.26 -10.56 35.09
C ALA A 861 -7.24 -11.78 36.03
N ARG A 862 -6.45 -12.82 35.75
CA ARG A 862 -6.19 -13.92 36.70
C ARG A 862 -5.43 -13.42 37.93
N GLY A 863 -4.44 -12.55 37.76
CA GLY A 863 -3.73 -11.89 38.87
C GLY A 863 -4.68 -11.09 39.77
N ILE A 864 -5.52 -10.23 39.20
CA ILE A 864 -6.48 -9.42 39.97
C ILE A 864 -7.52 -10.29 40.68
N ARG A 865 -8.02 -11.36 40.04
CA ARG A 865 -8.95 -12.31 40.68
C ARG A 865 -8.36 -13.10 41.85
N ALA A 866 -7.04 -13.14 42.02
CA ALA A 866 -6.40 -13.79 43.16
C ALA A 866 -6.40 -12.92 44.44
N VAL A 867 -6.74 -11.64 44.35
CA VAL A 867 -6.57 -10.66 45.45
C VAL A 867 -7.91 -10.14 46.01
N VAL A 868 -9.03 -10.40 45.34
CA VAL A 868 -10.37 -9.93 45.77
C VAL A 868 -11.26 -11.10 46.19
N PRO A 869 -11.59 -11.25 47.48
CA PRO A 869 -12.59 -12.22 47.92
C PRO A 869 -14.00 -11.71 47.58
N SER A 870 -14.79 -12.53 46.89
CA SER A 870 -16.22 -12.28 46.68
C SER A 870 -16.99 -13.60 46.81
N SER A 871 -18.17 -13.52 47.43
CA SER A 871 -18.99 -14.67 47.79
C SER A 871 -19.67 -15.34 46.59
N SER A 872 -19.94 -16.63 46.77
CA SER A 872 -20.69 -17.51 45.87
C SER A 872 -22.17 -17.61 46.29
N PRO A 873 -23.03 -18.40 45.62
CA PRO A 873 -23.19 -18.55 44.17
C PRO A 873 -24.68 -18.54 43.75
N LEU A 874 -25.07 -17.70 42.78
CA LEU A 874 -26.34 -17.85 42.05
C LEU A 874 -26.23 -17.21 40.65
N TYR A 875 -27.07 -17.65 39.72
CA TYR A 875 -27.03 -17.31 38.29
C TYR A 875 -25.74 -17.70 37.56
N HIS A 876 -25.64 -18.98 37.21
CA HIS A 876 -24.91 -19.34 36.00
C HIS A 876 -25.75 -18.87 34.81
N ARG A 877 -25.26 -17.90 34.02
CA ARG A 877 -25.87 -17.59 32.72
C ARG A 877 -25.66 -18.82 31.85
N LEU A 878 -26.74 -19.54 31.55
CA LEU A 878 -26.72 -20.55 30.48
C LEU A 878 -26.08 -19.90 29.24
N PRO A 879 -25.17 -20.59 28.53
CA PRO A 879 -24.86 -20.15 27.18
C PRO A 879 -26.20 -20.09 26.45
N PHE A 880 -26.50 -18.95 25.83
CA PHE A 880 -27.42 -19.01 24.72
C PHE A 880 -26.70 -19.88 23.69
N ALA A 881 -27.24 -21.08 23.47
CA ALA A 881 -27.10 -21.69 22.17
C ALA A 881 -27.92 -20.77 21.25
N ASP A 882 -27.25 -19.74 20.76
CA ASP A 882 -27.69 -19.08 19.54
C ASP A 882 -27.74 -20.21 18.52
N TYR A 883 -28.94 -20.52 18.05
CA TYR A 883 -29.14 -21.42 16.93
C TYR A 883 -28.71 -20.64 15.68
N ASP A 884 -27.40 -20.49 15.52
CA ASP A 884 -26.81 -20.18 14.23
C ASP A 884 -27.23 -21.30 13.28
N GLU A 885 -28.15 -20.98 12.36
CA GLU A 885 -28.40 -21.83 11.20
C GLU A 885 -27.17 -21.73 10.29
N GLU A 886 -26.13 -22.53 10.62
CA GLU A 886 -24.89 -22.68 9.85
C GLU A 886 -25.14 -23.39 8.50
N GLY A 887 -25.93 -22.74 7.65
CA GLY A 887 -25.88 -22.95 6.21
C GLY A 887 -24.48 -22.54 5.71
N PRO A 888 -23.78 -23.36 4.90
CA PRO A 888 -22.35 -23.15 4.57
C PRO A 888 -21.99 -21.87 3.76
N LEU A 889 -22.90 -20.92 3.58
CA LEU A 889 -22.82 -19.83 2.60
C LEU A 889 -22.56 -18.44 3.20
N LEU A 890 -22.49 -18.30 4.54
CA LEU A 890 -22.31 -16.99 5.20
C LEU A 890 -20.88 -16.66 5.67
N ASN A 891 -19.86 -17.47 5.32
CA ASN A 891 -18.46 -16.99 5.39
C ASN A 891 -18.13 -16.06 4.21
N ARG A 892 -18.85 -14.93 4.09
CA ARG A 892 -18.68 -13.93 3.02
C ARG A 892 -18.16 -12.58 3.53
N ARG A 893 -17.32 -12.58 4.57
CA ARG A 893 -16.46 -11.43 4.89
C ARG A 893 -15.26 -11.32 3.94
N ASP A 894 -14.87 -12.45 3.33
CA ASP A 894 -13.65 -12.56 2.54
C ASP A 894 -13.83 -12.06 1.10
N ALA A 895 -15.04 -11.66 0.69
CA ALA A 895 -15.32 -11.18 -0.67
C ALA A 895 -14.63 -9.84 -1.04
N ALA A 896 -14.05 -9.12 -0.08
CA ALA A 896 -13.16 -7.99 -0.37
C ALA A 896 -11.72 -8.45 -0.65
N GLU A 897 -11.26 -9.48 0.07
CA GLU A 897 -9.90 -10.03 -0.04
C GLU A 897 -9.79 -11.00 -1.22
N SER A 898 -10.86 -11.75 -1.53
CA SER A 898 -10.95 -12.55 -2.75
C SER A 898 -10.88 -11.66 -3.98
N TYR A 899 -11.61 -10.55 -4.05
CA TYR A 899 -11.52 -9.62 -5.18
C TYR A 899 -10.13 -8.95 -5.26
N GLU A 900 -9.49 -8.59 -4.15
CA GLU A 900 -8.09 -8.10 -4.18
C GLU A 900 -7.06 -9.18 -4.56
N MET A 901 -7.34 -10.47 -4.34
CA MET A 901 -6.47 -11.59 -4.71
C MET A 901 -6.75 -12.08 -6.14
N GLU A 902 -7.99 -11.98 -6.59
CA GLU A 902 -8.47 -12.34 -7.91
C GLU A 902 -8.19 -11.21 -8.93
N GLU A 903 -8.18 -9.94 -8.54
CA GLU A 903 -7.60 -8.82 -9.32
C GLU A 903 -6.06 -8.92 -9.41
N LYS A 904 -5.41 -9.69 -8.51
CA LYS A 904 -3.98 -10.05 -8.59
C LYS A 904 -3.73 -11.33 -9.41
N ALA A 905 -4.74 -12.21 -9.56
CA ALA A 905 -4.63 -13.48 -10.31
C ALA A 905 -5.14 -13.40 -11.77
N THR A 906 -6.25 -12.70 -12.00
CA THR A 906 -6.79 -12.40 -13.35
C THR A 906 -5.94 -11.38 -14.10
N LYS A 907 -5.08 -10.64 -13.39
CA LYS A 907 -3.81 -10.17 -13.96
C LYS A 907 -2.90 -11.36 -14.25
N SER A 908 -3.23 -12.04 -15.36
CA SER A 908 -2.23 -12.64 -16.24
C SER A 908 -1.04 -11.70 -16.32
N THR A 909 0.17 -12.23 -16.17
CA THR A 909 1.41 -11.46 -16.07
C THR A 909 1.75 -10.79 -17.41
N ARG A 910 1.02 -9.72 -17.75
CA ARG A 910 1.56 -8.55 -18.46
C ARG A 910 2.75 -8.16 -17.60
N GLN A 911 3.95 -8.64 -17.97
CA GLN A 911 5.17 -8.38 -17.21
C GLN A 911 5.26 -6.87 -17.07
N SER A 912 4.99 -6.34 -15.89
CA SER A 912 5.17 -4.91 -15.63
C SER A 912 6.64 -4.67 -15.89
N ARG A 913 6.97 -4.05 -17.03
CA ARG A 913 8.32 -4.11 -17.61
C ARG A 913 9.27 -3.49 -16.61
N THR A 914 9.96 -4.33 -15.85
CA THR A 914 10.68 -3.89 -14.66
C THR A 914 11.96 -3.25 -15.13
N LEU A 915 12.07 -1.92 -14.95
CA LEU A 915 13.27 -1.19 -15.34
C LEU A 915 14.49 -1.88 -14.69
N PRO A 916 15.39 -2.53 -15.47
CA PRO A 916 16.38 -3.44 -14.91
C PRO A 916 17.36 -2.66 -14.04
N PHE A 917 17.82 -3.23 -12.93
CA PHE A 917 18.52 -2.50 -11.86
C PHE A 917 19.67 -1.59 -12.32
N ARG A 918 20.37 -1.95 -13.40
CA ARG A 918 21.43 -1.12 -14.01
C ARG A 918 20.93 0.20 -14.65
N ARG A 919 19.68 0.26 -15.11
CA ARG A 919 19.04 1.46 -15.71
C ARG A 919 18.39 2.39 -14.68
N ILE A 920 18.26 1.98 -13.41
CA ILE A 920 17.71 2.83 -12.33
C ILE A 920 18.60 4.07 -12.09
N TRP A 921 19.90 3.97 -12.39
CA TRP A 921 20.90 5.00 -12.09
C TRP A 921 20.91 6.14 -13.13
N THR A 922 19.83 6.93 -13.20
CA THR A 922 19.83 8.20 -13.94
C THR A 922 20.67 9.26 -13.22
N LYS A 923 21.06 10.32 -13.94
CA LYS A 923 21.77 11.46 -13.34
C LYS A 923 20.93 12.11 -12.23
N ASN A 924 19.61 12.22 -12.41
CA ASN A 924 18.71 12.83 -11.43
C ASN A 924 18.62 11.99 -10.15
N VAL A 925 18.48 10.66 -10.27
CA VAL A 925 18.56 9.72 -9.12
C VAL A 925 19.88 9.90 -8.37
N LEU A 926 21.02 9.89 -9.07
CA LEU A 926 22.33 9.99 -8.43
C LEU A 926 22.54 11.34 -7.73
N CYS A 927 22.18 12.46 -8.37
CA CYS A 927 22.27 13.79 -7.77
C CYS A 927 21.31 13.95 -6.57
N THR A 928 20.09 13.41 -6.65
CA THR A 928 19.10 13.47 -5.57
C THR A 928 19.55 12.64 -4.36
N LEU A 929 20.05 11.42 -4.58
CA LEU A 929 20.62 10.60 -3.51
C LEU A 929 21.87 11.23 -2.87
N LEU A 930 22.72 11.89 -3.66
CA LEU A 930 23.90 12.58 -3.16
C LEU A 930 23.55 13.84 -2.34
N ALA A 931 22.57 14.63 -2.80
CA ALA A 931 22.06 15.77 -2.06
C ALA A 931 21.39 15.33 -0.74
N GLN A 932 20.59 14.25 -0.77
CA GLN A 932 20.01 13.64 0.42
C GLN A 932 21.08 13.15 1.41
N ALA A 933 22.16 12.52 0.92
CA ALA A 933 23.27 12.05 1.75
C ALA A 933 23.94 13.20 2.54
N PHE A 934 24.31 14.29 1.85
CA PHE A 934 24.87 15.47 2.51
C PHE A 934 23.87 16.14 3.47
N PHE A 935 22.58 16.17 3.09
CA PHE A 935 21.51 16.73 3.91
C PHE A 935 21.27 15.95 5.22
N ASP A 936 21.24 14.61 5.18
CA ASP A 936 21.10 13.80 6.40
C ASP A 936 22.36 13.78 7.25
N PHE A 937 23.55 13.84 6.64
CA PHE A 937 24.81 14.00 7.37
C PHE A 937 24.80 15.30 8.18
N GLN A 938 24.56 16.45 7.55
CA GLN A 938 24.58 17.75 8.25
C GLN A 938 23.44 17.84 9.29
N MET A 939 22.30 17.19 9.04
CA MET A 939 21.19 17.13 10.00
C MET A 939 21.56 16.32 11.24
N GLY A 940 22.19 15.15 11.09
CA GLY A 940 22.69 14.36 12.21
C GLY A 940 23.81 15.08 12.98
N ALA A 941 24.78 15.62 12.23
CA ALA A 941 25.93 16.35 12.76
C ALA A 941 25.52 17.60 13.54
N PHE A 942 24.62 18.44 13.01
CA PHE A 942 24.15 19.65 13.68
C PHE A 942 23.50 19.35 15.03
N ASN A 943 22.58 18.37 15.08
CA ASN A 943 21.85 18.10 16.32
C ASN A 943 22.81 17.68 17.45
N ASN A 944 23.82 16.85 17.16
CA ASN A 944 24.84 16.48 18.15
C ASN A 944 25.74 17.67 18.53
N LEU A 945 26.28 18.38 17.54
CA LEU A 945 27.30 19.41 17.76
C LEU A 945 26.73 20.69 18.39
N TRP A 946 25.49 21.07 18.07
CA TRP A 946 24.79 22.17 18.74
C TRP A 946 24.67 21.95 20.25
N LEU A 947 24.25 20.75 20.68
CA LEU A 947 24.09 20.40 22.09
C LEU A 947 25.42 20.36 22.83
N LEU A 948 26.46 19.82 22.19
CA LEU A 948 27.83 19.86 22.70
C LEU A 948 28.28 21.31 22.88
N PHE A 949 28.13 22.16 21.87
CA PHE A 949 28.52 23.57 21.92
C PHE A 949 27.79 24.38 23.01
N LEU A 950 26.50 24.11 23.27
CA LEU A 950 25.79 24.73 24.39
C LEU A 950 26.33 24.24 25.75
N SER A 951 26.68 22.95 25.88
CA SER A 951 27.04 22.30 27.15
C SER A 951 28.52 22.41 27.52
N THR A 952 29.42 22.49 26.53
CA THR A 952 30.87 22.58 26.75
C THR A 952 31.21 23.82 27.59
N PRO A 953 32.13 23.71 28.57
CA PRO A 953 32.56 24.84 29.39
C PRO A 953 32.96 26.06 28.57
N ARG A 954 32.68 27.23 29.13
CA ARG A 954 33.03 28.52 28.52
C ARG A 954 34.53 28.79 28.72
N TYR A 955 35.14 29.44 27.73
CA TYR A 955 36.51 29.94 27.83
C TYR A 955 36.69 30.85 29.05
N ASP A 956 37.72 30.59 29.85
CA ASP A 956 38.19 31.47 30.92
C ASP A 956 39.60 31.98 30.57
N ALA A 957 39.77 33.30 30.54
CA ALA A 957 41.06 33.93 30.26
C ALA A 957 42.01 33.92 31.47
N ASN A 958 41.54 33.49 32.65
CA ASN A 958 42.33 33.40 33.88
C ASN A 958 42.91 32.00 34.11
N ASP A 959 42.47 30.99 33.37
CA ASP A 959 42.94 29.61 33.47
C ASP A 959 44.24 29.41 32.66
N PRO A 960 45.37 29.02 33.29
CA PRO A 960 46.63 28.80 32.59
C PRO A 960 46.62 27.54 31.68
N ALA A 961 45.62 26.68 31.76
CA ALA A 961 45.44 25.56 30.82
C ALA A 961 44.68 25.95 29.54
N SER A 962 44.03 27.12 29.51
CA SER A 962 43.13 27.51 28.41
C SER A 962 43.89 28.07 27.17
N PRO A 963 43.60 27.58 25.94
CA PRO A 963 44.28 28.01 24.70
C PRO A 963 44.28 29.53 24.42
N VAL A 964 45.35 30.01 23.77
CA VAL A 964 45.51 31.45 23.45
C VAL A 964 44.59 31.88 22.30
N GLN A 965 43.63 32.75 22.59
CA GLN A 965 42.68 33.28 21.62
C GLN A 965 43.34 34.24 20.60
N ARG A 966 43.04 34.06 19.30
CA ARG A 966 43.37 34.99 18.20
C ARG A 966 42.20 35.10 17.22
N LEU A 967 41.40 36.15 17.39
CA LEU A 967 40.25 36.44 16.53
C LEU A 967 40.68 36.74 15.08
N PRO A 968 39.85 36.44 14.06
CA PRO A 968 38.50 35.89 14.17
C PRO A 968 38.42 34.35 14.21
N PHE A 969 39.49 33.62 13.89
CA PHE A 969 39.40 32.17 13.64
C PHE A 969 39.88 31.26 14.78
N ILE A 970 40.73 31.73 15.69
CA ILE A 970 41.25 30.92 16.80
C ILE A 970 40.57 31.36 18.08
N PHE A 971 39.55 30.61 18.51
CA PHE A 971 38.88 30.76 19.79
C PHE A 971 38.26 29.44 20.21
N THR A 972 38.13 29.21 21.51
CA THR A 972 37.66 27.95 22.08
C THR A 972 36.52 28.19 23.09
N GLY A 973 36.01 27.11 23.67
CA GLY A 973 34.92 27.11 24.66
C GLY A 973 33.52 27.12 24.05
N GLY A 974 32.58 26.54 24.80
CA GLY A 974 31.14 26.58 24.53
C GLY A 974 30.44 27.66 25.36
N LEU A 975 29.16 27.44 25.65
CA LEU A 975 28.35 28.35 26.47
C LEU A 975 28.21 27.93 27.95
N GLY A 976 28.64 26.72 28.31
CA GLY A 976 28.55 26.18 29.67
C GLY A 976 27.13 26.15 30.23
N MET A 977 26.10 26.01 29.38
CA MET A 977 24.70 26.10 29.78
C MET A 977 24.26 24.86 30.57
N LEU A 978 23.61 25.09 31.72
CA LEU A 978 23.01 24.03 32.52
C LEU A 978 21.99 23.21 31.69
N PRO A 979 21.76 21.92 31.98
CA PRO A 979 20.82 21.07 31.24
C PRO A 979 19.45 21.70 31.00
N GLN A 980 18.93 22.44 31.98
CA GLN A 980 17.69 23.21 31.90
C GLN A 980 17.73 24.27 30.78
N SER A 981 18.81 25.06 30.73
CA SER A 981 19.03 26.09 29.72
C SER A 981 19.30 25.50 28.34
N VAL A 982 20.03 24.38 28.24
CA VAL A 982 20.17 23.60 27.00
C VAL A 982 18.80 23.10 26.52
N GLY A 983 17.97 22.62 27.43
CA GLY A 983 16.59 22.20 27.15
C GLY A 983 15.74 23.32 26.57
N PHE A 984 15.72 24.49 27.20
CA PHE A 984 14.99 25.67 26.68
C PHE A 984 15.56 26.19 25.35
N ALA A 985 16.89 26.27 25.20
CA ALA A 985 17.52 26.69 23.94
C ALA A 985 17.22 25.72 22.78
N THR A 986 17.17 24.42 23.07
CA THR A 986 16.80 23.39 22.08
C THR A 986 15.29 23.44 21.76
N ALA A 987 14.44 23.74 22.74
CA ALA A 987 12.99 23.87 22.55
C ALA A 987 12.59 24.98 21.56
N ILE A 988 13.40 26.04 21.44
CA ILE A 988 13.23 27.11 20.43
C ILE A 988 13.19 26.52 18.99
N LEU A 989 13.95 25.44 18.72
CA LEU A 989 13.88 24.71 17.45
C LEU A 989 12.46 24.22 17.14
N GLY A 990 11.79 23.66 18.15
CA GLY A 990 10.43 23.14 18.04
C GLY A 990 9.39 24.23 17.82
N VAL A 991 9.50 25.34 18.55
CA VAL A 991 8.58 26.50 18.41
C VAL A 991 8.68 27.11 17.02
N ILE A 992 9.89 27.46 16.57
CA ILE A 992 10.12 28.04 15.23
C ILE A 992 9.68 27.03 14.15
N GLY A 993 10.01 25.75 14.33
CA GLY A 993 9.67 24.68 13.39
C GLY A 993 8.16 24.56 13.16
N MET A 994 7.36 24.53 14.23
CA MET A 994 5.89 24.46 14.12
C MET A 994 5.31 25.71 13.48
N LEU A 995 5.74 26.91 13.88
CA LEU A 995 5.23 28.17 13.31
C LEU A 995 5.49 28.23 11.79
N LEU A 996 6.72 27.95 11.36
CA LEU A 996 7.09 27.95 9.94
C LEU A 996 6.37 26.85 9.16
N GLN A 997 6.24 25.64 9.72
CA GLN A 997 5.65 24.49 9.00
C GLN A 997 4.14 24.64 8.80
N PHE A 998 3.41 25.22 9.75
CA PHE A 998 1.96 25.39 9.64
C PHE A 998 1.54 26.67 8.90
N THR A 999 2.37 27.72 8.86
CA THR A 999 2.00 29.01 8.26
C THR A 999 2.75 29.33 6.96
N ILE A 1000 4.09 29.31 6.96
CA ILE A 1000 4.89 29.84 5.85
C ILE A 1000 5.19 28.76 4.80
N TYR A 1001 5.47 27.52 5.23
CA TYR A 1001 5.86 26.43 4.33
C TYR A 1001 4.86 26.18 3.17
N PRO A 1002 3.55 26.01 3.41
CA PRO A 1002 2.60 25.73 2.32
C PRO A 1002 2.53 26.90 1.31
N SER A 1003 2.54 28.13 1.83
CA SER A 1003 2.41 29.36 1.04
C SER A 1003 3.62 29.65 0.16
N ILE A 1004 4.83 29.37 0.63
CA ILE A 1004 6.06 29.55 -0.15
C ILE A 1004 6.30 28.36 -1.09
N ASN A 1005 6.10 27.12 -0.64
CA ASN A 1005 6.33 25.95 -1.49
C ASN A 1005 5.38 25.92 -2.70
N GLY A 1006 4.11 26.33 -2.50
CA GLY A 1006 3.13 26.49 -3.58
C GLY A 1006 3.41 27.65 -4.55
N ARG A 1007 4.37 28.54 -4.26
CA ARG A 1007 4.83 29.62 -5.16
C ARG A 1007 6.15 29.31 -5.86
N LEU A 1008 7.05 28.57 -5.23
CA LEU A 1008 8.40 28.29 -5.75
C LEU A 1008 8.53 26.96 -6.50
N GLY A 1009 7.69 25.97 -6.20
CA GLY A 1009 7.87 24.59 -6.67
C GLY A 1009 8.93 23.82 -5.86
N THR A 1010 8.89 22.49 -5.89
CA THR A 1010 9.63 21.63 -4.95
C THR A 1010 11.14 21.77 -5.12
N ALA A 1011 11.65 21.69 -6.36
CA ALA A 1011 13.11 21.74 -6.61
C ALA A 1011 13.74 23.08 -6.20
N LYS A 1012 13.13 24.22 -6.56
CA LYS A 1012 13.65 25.55 -6.20
C LYS A 1012 13.51 25.84 -4.71
N SER A 1013 12.42 25.39 -4.08
CA SER A 1013 12.23 25.44 -2.63
C SER A 1013 13.36 24.69 -1.91
N TYR A 1014 13.67 23.45 -2.32
CA TYR A 1014 14.81 22.70 -1.79
C TYR A 1014 16.14 23.45 -2.01
N GLN A 1015 16.44 23.87 -3.25
CA GLN A 1015 17.69 24.53 -3.61
C GLN A 1015 17.94 25.82 -2.82
N TYR A 1016 16.97 26.75 -2.75
CA TYR A 1016 17.16 28.03 -2.08
C TYR A 1016 17.29 27.87 -0.55
N PHE A 1017 16.41 27.10 0.09
CA PHE A 1017 16.45 26.96 1.55
C PHE A 1017 17.64 26.12 2.03
N LEU A 1018 18.21 25.24 1.21
CA LEU A 1018 19.45 24.52 1.54
C LEU A 1018 20.64 25.49 1.74
N THR A 1019 20.68 26.63 1.03
CA THR A 1019 21.76 27.64 1.17
C THR A 1019 21.79 28.36 2.52
N LEU A 1020 20.76 28.22 3.34
CA LEU A 1020 20.73 28.79 4.70
C LEU A 1020 21.54 27.95 5.71
N PHE A 1021 21.79 26.66 5.43
CA PHE A 1021 22.58 25.81 6.33
C PHE A 1021 24.06 26.22 6.41
N PRO A 1022 24.81 26.45 5.31
CA PRO A 1022 26.18 26.95 5.40
C PRO A 1022 26.30 28.25 6.19
N LEU A 1023 25.32 29.15 6.04
CA LEU A 1023 25.26 30.42 6.79
C LEU A 1023 25.04 30.18 8.29
N ALA A 1024 24.06 29.36 8.66
CA ALA A 1024 23.80 29.02 10.06
C ALA A 1024 25.04 28.38 10.73
N TYR A 1025 25.70 27.45 10.06
CA TYR A 1025 26.88 26.76 10.56
C TYR A 1025 28.13 27.67 10.60
N ALA A 1026 28.26 28.60 9.67
CA ALA A 1026 29.34 29.60 9.70
C ALA A 1026 29.19 30.57 10.88
N PHE A 1027 27.96 31.00 11.22
CA PHE A 1027 27.71 31.93 12.32
C PHE A 1027 27.65 31.27 13.70
N ALA A 1028 27.24 30.00 13.81
CA ALA A 1028 27.07 29.27 15.06
C ALA A 1028 28.23 29.38 16.09
N PRO A 1029 29.52 29.19 15.75
CA PRO A 1029 30.58 29.24 16.76
C PRO A 1029 30.77 30.63 17.37
N TYR A 1030 30.50 31.70 16.61
CA TYR A 1030 30.71 33.07 17.08
C TYR A 1030 29.80 33.48 18.24
N ILE A 1031 28.76 32.69 18.57
CA ILE A 1031 27.95 32.87 19.79
C ILE A 1031 28.82 32.78 21.06
N ALA A 1032 29.93 32.03 21.04
CA ALA A 1032 30.87 31.96 22.18
C ALA A 1032 31.56 33.30 22.49
N LEU A 1033 31.59 34.22 21.51
CA LEU A 1033 32.14 35.57 21.66
C LEU A 1033 31.09 36.61 22.10
N ALA A 1034 29.81 36.22 22.23
CA ALA A 1034 28.74 37.14 22.60
C ALA A 1034 28.89 37.62 24.06
N PRO A 1035 28.59 38.90 24.35
CA PRO A 1035 28.71 39.44 25.70
C PRO A 1035 27.68 38.80 26.65
N SER A 1036 28.20 38.06 27.65
CA SER A 1036 27.43 37.44 28.72
C SER A 1036 27.33 38.36 29.94
N SER A 1037 26.17 38.36 30.61
CA SER A 1037 25.96 39.04 31.90
C SER A 1037 26.55 38.29 33.09
N ALA A 1038 27.05 37.06 32.89
CA ALA A 1038 27.72 36.26 33.90
C ALA A 1038 29.21 36.02 33.51
N PRO A 1039 30.15 36.09 34.46
CA PRO A 1039 31.56 35.74 34.24
C PRO A 1039 31.74 34.21 34.18
N PRO A 1040 32.80 33.71 33.52
CA PRO A 1040 33.28 32.33 33.71
C PRO A 1040 33.56 32.04 35.20
N PRO A 1041 33.43 30.79 35.67
CA PRO A 1041 32.96 29.60 34.95
C PRO A 1041 31.41 29.50 34.86
N GLY A 1042 30.67 30.55 35.21
CA GLY A 1042 29.21 30.57 35.13
C GLY A 1042 28.67 30.52 33.69
N GLN A 1043 27.48 29.93 33.53
CA GLN A 1043 26.83 29.76 32.22
C GLN A 1043 26.66 31.09 31.46
N ALA A 1044 26.87 31.07 30.15
CA ALA A 1044 26.65 32.24 29.31
C ALA A 1044 25.17 32.61 29.28
N ASN A 1045 24.84 33.85 29.67
CA ASN A 1045 23.46 34.33 29.75
C ASN A 1045 23.39 35.83 29.40
N GLY A 1046 22.19 36.33 29.10
CA GLY A 1046 21.96 37.73 28.73
C GLY A 1046 21.43 37.88 27.30
N GLY A 1047 20.85 39.06 27.01
CA GLY A 1047 20.06 39.28 25.79
C GLY A 1047 20.79 38.99 24.49
N TRP A 1048 22.07 39.37 24.38
CA TRP A 1048 22.87 39.13 23.16
C TRP A 1048 23.17 37.65 22.91
N VAL A 1049 23.39 36.86 23.96
CA VAL A 1049 23.60 35.41 23.84
C VAL A 1049 22.32 34.75 23.30
N TRP A 1050 21.18 35.04 23.93
CA TRP A 1050 19.88 34.49 23.50
C TRP A 1050 19.44 34.99 22.12
N PHE A 1051 19.68 36.25 21.78
CA PHE A 1051 19.43 36.78 20.44
C PHE A 1051 20.27 36.05 19.37
N SER A 1052 21.56 35.85 19.62
CA SER A 1052 22.45 35.14 18.69
C SER A 1052 22.05 33.68 18.52
N ILE A 1053 21.62 33.01 19.60
CA ILE A 1053 20.99 31.68 19.55
C ILE A 1053 19.74 31.71 18.66
N ILE A 1054 18.80 32.63 18.90
CA ILE A 1054 17.55 32.73 18.12
C ILE A 1054 17.84 32.96 16.63
N VAL A 1055 18.81 33.80 16.27
CA VAL A 1055 19.18 34.05 14.85
C VAL A 1055 19.74 32.79 14.18
N VAL A 1056 20.70 32.10 14.81
CA VAL A 1056 21.31 30.89 14.24
C VAL A 1056 20.28 29.75 14.14
N LEU A 1057 19.44 29.58 15.17
CA LEU A 1057 18.37 28.60 15.15
C LEU A 1057 17.28 28.96 14.13
N PHE A 1058 16.93 30.24 13.96
CA PHE A 1058 15.97 30.66 12.94
C PHE A 1058 16.45 30.33 11.52
N LEU A 1059 17.74 30.57 11.22
CA LEU A 1059 18.34 30.17 9.93
C LEU A 1059 18.30 28.65 9.74
N GLN A 1060 18.77 27.87 10.72
CA GLN A 1060 18.84 26.41 10.61
C GLN A 1060 17.45 25.76 10.51
N VAL A 1061 16.49 26.24 11.29
CA VAL A 1061 15.12 25.70 11.31
C VAL A 1061 14.34 26.14 10.08
N SER A 1062 14.55 27.36 9.58
CA SER A 1062 13.99 27.77 8.28
C SER A 1062 14.50 26.87 7.16
N ALA A 1063 15.81 26.66 7.09
CA ALA A 1063 16.43 25.74 6.12
C ALA A 1063 15.77 24.35 6.21
N ARG A 1064 15.74 23.79 7.41
CA ARG A 1064 15.19 22.46 7.72
C ARG A 1064 13.71 22.30 7.37
N THR A 1065 12.86 23.25 7.75
CA THR A 1065 11.41 23.15 7.57
C THR A 1065 11.03 23.11 6.09
N PHE A 1066 11.80 23.76 5.23
CA PHE A 1066 11.60 23.72 3.78
C PHE A 1066 12.26 22.49 3.12
N THR A 1067 13.48 22.10 3.52
CA THR A 1067 14.20 21.01 2.85
C THR A 1067 13.71 19.61 3.24
N LEU A 1068 13.23 19.36 4.47
CA LEU A 1068 12.79 18.03 4.89
C LEU A 1068 11.59 17.49 4.08
N PRO A 1069 10.51 18.25 3.87
CA PRO A 1069 9.38 17.77 3.06
C PRO A 1069 9.71 17.70 1.57
N THR A 1070 10.46 18.67 1.06
CA THR A 1070 10.79 18.76 -0.37
C THR A 1070 11.74 17.66 -0.81
N SER A 1071 12.70 17.22 0.03
CA SER A 1071 13.60 16.12 -0.33
C SER A 1071 12.89 14.76 -0.42
N ILE A 1072 11.85 14.54 0.40
CA ILE A 1072 10.98 13.35 0.31
C ILE A 1072 10.19 13.35 -1.00
N ILE A 1073 9.70 14.50 -1.44
CA ILE A 1073 8.98 14.66 -2.71
C ILE A 1073 9.93 14.52 -3.91
N LEU A 1074 11.14 15.10 -3.85
CA LEU A 1074 12.16 14.94 -4.89
C LEU A 1074 12.60 13.49 -5.05
N LEU A 1075 12.73 12.72 -3.96
CA LEU A 1075 13.03 11.28 -4.02
C LEU A 1075 11.91 10.45 -4.67
N ASN A 1076 10.65 10.90 -4.62
CA ASN A 1076 9.55 10.30 -5.38
C ASN A 1076 9.64 10.69 -6.86
N ASN A 1077 9.80 11.98 -7.13
CA ASN A 1077 9.73 12.56 -8.48
C ASN A 1077 10.97 12.25 -9.35
N CYS A 1078 12.12 11.95 -8.73
CA CYS A 1078 13.32 11.47 -9.44
C CYS A 1078 13.28 9.98 -9.80
N SER A 1079 12.22 9.23 -9.46
CA SER A 1079 12.10 7.83 -9.87
C SER A 1079 12.01 7.75 -11.40
N PRO A 1080 12.86 6.97 -12.08
CA PRO A 1080 12.90 6.95 -13.54
C PRO A 1080 11.73 6.22 -14.18
N HIS A 1081 11.07 5.32 -13.43
CA HIS A 1081 9.89 4.58 -13.86
C HIS A 1081 9.05 4.19 -12.62
N PRO A 1082 7.71 4.16 -12.66
CA PRO A 1082 6.88 3.78 -11.52
C PRO A 1082 7.18 2.38 -10.96
N SER A 1083 7.59 1.42 -11.81
CA SER A 1083 7.88 0.04 -11.36
C SER A 1083 9.05 -0.09 -10.38
N VAL A 1084 9.89 0.94 -10.23
CA VAL A 1084 11.06 0.95 -9.33
C VAL A 1084 10.95 1.94 -8.18
N LEU A 1085 9.79 2.60 -8.02
CA LEU A 1085 9.55 3.62 -6.99
C LEU A 1085 9.82 3.09 -5.57
N GLY A 1086 9.37 1.86 -5.27
CA GLY A 1086 9.65 1.19 -4.00
C GLY A 1086 11.15 0.92 -3.78
N THR A 1087 11.88 0.57 -4.84
CA THR A 1087 13.34 0.36 -4.79
C THR A 1087 14.09 1.67 -4.58
N ILE A 1088 13.69 2.76 -5.27
CA ILE A 1088 14.24 4.11 -5.09
C ILE A 1088 14.02 4.58 -3.64
N HIS A 1089 12.82 4.40 -3.09
CA HIS A 1089 12.57 4.71 -1.68
C HIS A 1089 13.38 3.84 -0.72
N GLY A 1090 13.54 2.54 -0.97
CA GLY A 1090 14.39 1.66 -0.17
C GLY A 1090 15.86 2.09 -0.16
N ILE A 1091 16.41 2.43 -1.33
CA ILE A 1091 17.78 2.95 -1.48
C ILE A 1091 17.92 4.30 -0.76
N GLY A 1092 17.00 5.24 -1.00
CA GLY A 1092 17.03 6.57 -0.40
C GLY A 1092 16.89 6.55 1.13
N GLN A 1093 16.06 5.68 1.70
CA GLN A 1093 15.99 5.48 3.16
C GLN A 1093 17.23 4.79 3.72
N SER A 1094 17.89 3.91 2.97
CA SER A 1094 19.16 3.30 3.38
C SER A 1094 20.30 4.33 3.40
N VAL A 1095 20.44 5.14 2.35
CA VAL A 1095 21.39 6.27 2.28
C VAL A 1095 21.13 7.25 3.42
N SER A 1096 19.87 7.66 3.60
CA SER A 1096 19.44 8.55 4.70
C SER A 1096 19.86 8.02 6.07
N SER A 1097 19.57 6.74 6.35
CA SER A 1097 19.89 6.11 7.64
C SER A 1097 21.39 5.99 7.90
N ALA A 1098 22.17 5.67 6.87
CA ALA A 1098 23.63 5.61 6.94
C ALA A 1098 24.24 6.99 7.24
N PHE A 1099 23.94 8.02 6.43
CA PHE A 1099 24.53 9.35 6.63
C PHE A 1099 24.03 10.04 7.92
N ARG A 1100 22.79 9.81 8.33
CA ARG A 1100 22.25 10.23 9.63
C ARG A 1100 22.94 9.57 10.83
N THR A 1101 23.50 8.37 10.65
CA THR A 1101 24.29 7.65 11.66
C THR A 1101 25.74 8.14 11.70
N ILE A 1102 26.32 8.39 10.53
CA ILE A 1102 27.71 8.85 10.38
C ILE A 1102 27.88 10.30 10.86
N GLY A 1103 26.92 11.18 10.58
CA GLY A 1103 26.95 12.61 10.94
C GLY A 1103 27.26 12.90 12.42
N PRO A 1104 26.51 12.35 13.40
CA PRO A 1104 26.78 12.51 14.82
C PRO A 1104 28.19 12.06 15.22
N ILE A 1105 28.62 10.89 14.76
CA ILE A 1105 29.93 10.30 15.09
C ILE A 1105 31.07 11.23 14.63
N PHE A 1106 31.09 11.59 13.34
CA PHE A 1106 32.11 12.48 12.79
C PHE A 1106 32.05 13.88 13.41
N SER A 1107 30.85 14.42 13.67
CA SER A 1107 30.70 15.73 14.32
C SER A 1107 31.29 15.77 15.73
N GLY A 1108 31.11 14.70 16.51
CA GLY A 1108 31.69 14.59 17.86
C GLY A 1108 33.22 14.59 17.81
N SER A 1109 33.81 13.72 16.99
CA SER A 1109 35.27 13.65 16.84
C SER A 1109 35.89 14.92 16.25
N TRP A 1110 35.23 15.56 15.28
CA TRP A 1110 35.69 16.86 14.76
C TRP A 1110 35.60 17.95 15.82
N TYR A 1111 34.55 17.97 16.64
CA TYR A 1111 34.37 18.95 17.70
C TYR A 1111 35.43 18.78 18.80
N GLY A 1112 35.69 17.55 19.23
CA GLY A 1112 36.74 17.24 20.19
C GLY A 1112 38.14 17.64 19.70
N TYR A 1113 38.49 17.27 18.47
CA TYR A 1113 39.75 17.71 17.85
C TYR A 1113 39.81 19.25 17.69
N GLY A 1114 38.67 19.90 17.45
CA GLY A 1114 38.54 21.36 17.49
C GLY A 1114 38.83 21.97 18.87
N LEU A 1115 38.37 21.34 19.96
CA LEU A 1115 38.68 21.76 21.33
C LEU A 1115 40.18 21.57 21.66
N GLU A 1116 40.78 20.43 21.29
CA GLU A 1116 42.22 20.16 21.44
C GLU A 1116 43.08 21.22 20.74
N MET A 1117 42.68 21.65 19.53
CA MET A 1117 43.36 22.71 18.78
C MET A 1117 43.07 24.14 19.28
N GLY A 1118 42.16 24.33 20.26
CA GLY A 1118 41.71 25.65 20.70
C GLY A 1118 40.88 26.40 19.65
N MET A 1119 40.20 25.68 18.75
CA MET A 1119 39.40 26.19 17.64
C MET A 1119 37.99 25.56 17.63
N VAL A 1120 37.08 26.04 18.47
CA VAL A 1120 35.68 25.54 18.55
C VAL A 1120 34.94 25.68 17.21
N GLY A 1121 35.31 26.66 16.38
CA GLY A 1121 34.78 26.85 15.03
C GLY A 1121 35.17 25.77 14.02
N PHE A 1122 36.24 25.00 14.25
CA PHE A 1122 36.78 24.03 13.29
C PHE A 1122 35.72 23.05 12.76
N ALA A 1123 35.00 22.39 13.67
CA ALA A 1123 33.99 21.41 13.32
C ALA A 1123 32.71 22.04 12.72
N TRP A 1124 32.35 23.25 13.19
CA TRP A 1124 31.28 24.05 12.59
C TRP A 1124 31.58 24.38 11.11
N TRP A 1125 32.81 24.78 10.80
CA TRP A 1125 33.22 25.11 9.43
C TRP A 1125 33.40 23.86 8.54
N LEU A 1126 33.78 22.70 9.10
CA LEU A 1126 33.74 21.43 8.37
C LEU A 1126 32.30 21.04 7.98
N ILE A 1127 31.33 21.18 8.88
CA ILE A 1127 29.91 20.93 8.54
C ILE A 1127 29.40 21.99 7.55
N ALA A 1128 29.82 23.25 7.67
CA ALA A 1128 29.52 24.29 6.67
C ALA A 1128 30.06 23.92 5.27
N LEU A 1129 31.27 23.38 5.18
CA LEU A 1129 31.86 22.90 3.93
C LEU A 1129 31.10 21.69 3.34
N VAL A 1130 30.73 20.71 4.18
CA VAL A 1130 29.85 19.60 3.76
C VAL A 1130 28.48 20.12 3.28
N SER A 1131 27.96 21.17 3.91
CA SER A 1131 26.72 21.83 3.53
C SER A 1131 26.83 22.54 2.18
N VAL A 1132 27.97 23.17 1.87
CA VAL A 1132 28.27 23.74 0.55
C VAL A 1132 28.32 22.63 -0.52
N PHE A 1133 28.92 21.47 -0.24
CA PHE A 1133 28.85 20.33 -1.17
C PHE A 1133 27.41 19.82 -1.38
N GLY A 1134 26.57 19.82 -0.33
CA GLY A 1134 25.13 19.58 -0.45
C GLY A 1134 24.43 20.59 -1.36
N CYS A 1135 24.73 21.88 -1.21
CA CYS A 1135 24.21 22.94 -2.08
C CYS A 1135 24.65 22.75 -3.55
N VAL A 1136 25.92 22.42 -3.79
CA VAL A 1136 26.44 22.13 -5.14
C VAL A 1136 25.75 20.90 -5.75
N ALA A 1137 25.54 19.83 -4.98
CA ALA A 1137 24.78 18.67 -5.45
C ALA A 1137 23.33 19.03 -5.80
N ALA A 1138 22.67 19.86 -4.98
CA ALA A 1138 21.29 20.28 -5.18
C ALA A 1138 21.07 21.14 -6.45
N ILE A 1139 22.07 21.87 -6.94
CA ILE A 1139 22.00 22.61 -8.22
C ILE A 1139 21.74 21.66 -9.41
N PHE A 1140 22.20 20.41 -9.33
CA PHE A 1140 22.01 19.41 -10.38
C PHE A 1140 20.73 18.56 -10.20
N VAL A 1141 20.00 18.74 -9.11
CA VAL A 1141 18.69 18.10 -8.88
C VAL A 1141 17.61 18.90 -9.60
N TYR A 1142 16.74 18.21 -10.34
CA TYR A 1142 15.56 18.82 -10.97
C TYR A 1142 14.30 17.98 -10.69
N GLU A 1143 13.15 18.62 -10.78
CA GLU A 1143 11.86 17.98 -10.54
C GLU A 1143 11.49 17.09 -11.74
N GLY A 1144 11.75 15.80 -11.61
CA GLY A 1144 11.40 14.79 -12.62
C GLY A 1144 9.90 14.51 -12.68
N SER A 1145 9.48 13.84 -13.76
CA SER A 1145 8.09 13.42 -14.00
C SER A 1145 7.64 12.22 -13.16
N GLY A 1146 8.55 11.56 -12.43
CA GLY A 1146 8.35 10.19 -11.92
C GLY A 1146 8.35 9.11 -13.02
N HIS A 1147 8.64 9.50 -14.26
CA HIS A 1147 8.60 8.67 -15.47
C HIS A 1147 9.60 9.24 -16.49
N GLU A 1148 10.90 9.13 -16.21
CA GLU A 1148 12.00 9.66 -17.04
C GLU A 1148 12.46 8.68 -18.14
N VAL A 1149 12.17 7.38 -18.02
CA VAL A 1149 12.66 6.34 -18.93
C VAL A 1149 11.52 5.43 -19.38
N PHE A 1150 11.07 5.63 -20.61
CA PHE A 1150 10.13 4.77 -21.30
C PHE A 1150 10.77 3.45 -21.74
N LEU A 1151 9.98 2.38 -21.81
CA LEU A 1151 10.37 1.05 -22.25
C LEU A 1151 9.79 0.78 -23.66
N PRO A 1152 10.37 -0.13 -24.46
CA PRO A 1152 10.08 -0.21 -25.90
C PRO A 1152 8.59 -0.45 -26.23
N GLY A 1153 7.92 0.56 -26.80
CA GLY A 1153 6.47 0.58 -27.10
C GLY A 1153 5.64 1.51 -26.19
N GLU A 1154 6.19 2.01 -25.08
CA GLU A 1154 5.48 2.99 -24.23
C GLU A 1154 5.50 4.42 -24.84
N GLU A 1155 6.46 4.71 -25.74
CA GLU A 1155 6.43 5.94 -26.56
C GLU A 1155 5.40 5.89 -27.71
N GLU A 1156 4.78 4.73 -27.93
CA GLU A 1156 3.68 4.53 -28.89
C GLU A 1156 2.33 4.60 -28.13
N GLU A 1157 2.18 3.89 -26.99
CA GLU A 1157 1.06 4.03 -26.02
C GLU A 1157 0.93 5.46 -25.39
N LEU A 1158 1.81 6.41 -25.73
CA LEU A 1158 1.78 7.84 -25.32
C LEU A 1158 1.69 8.83 -26.49
N ARG A 1159 1.51 8.34 -27.72
CA ARG A 1159 1.27 9.15 -28.93
C ARG A 1159 -0.11 8.90 -29.54
N ASP A 1160 -0.65 7.71 -29.31
CA ASP A 1160 -2.04 7.32 -29.56
C ASP A 1160 -2.97 7.75 -28.39
#